data_AF-R7FIU6-F1
#
_entry.id   AF-R7FIU6-F1
#
_cell.length_a   1.000
_cell.length_b   1.000
_cell.length_c   1.000
_cell.angle_alpha   90.00
_cell.angle_beta   90.00
_cell.angle_gamma   90.00
#
_symmetry.space_group_name_H-M   'P 1'
#
loop_
_entity.id
_entity.type
_entity.pdbx_description
1 polymer ?
#
loop_
_entity_poly.entity_id
_entity_poly.type
_entity_poly.pdbx_seq_one_letter_code
_entity_poly.pdbx_strand_id
1 'polypeptide(L)'
;MKRPIFVAIIGYILGIIVGLYLHTSIVPFCICIVATPIIYKKITKKKKSNKLKLFSIKRYFRYIKIFINSKIIILIMVISIISNTLVLIQNSNYEKTYTQLASKKTIELTGTIISNKEEKTYYNKYKIVTKIQNKKYRFYIMVDKKKRLEYGDKIQLKGTYIKPEIQRNYKGFDYSNYLKQLKIYGTIKCSKVEKIKQNQTNIMFQTSNKIKEKIIENTKQILNEEEASVFLGLMLGYKNDIDENTQNDFRNASMAHILAVSGMHISYVILGVNLIFKRILGKRKTYILSIFVLIFYMFITNFSPSVTRAGIMGILLLLSKIIYTKNDIYTSMSISLFAILIYNPFLILNSGLQLSYCGVLGIIILNKNITKILENIKIKNKFYKYKIKPQIQKTLDKLKEIMSISLSVQLFILPIIIENMNTFNPYFLISNLFLSIFVAPIVISGFIFMIIILINLKLAKILSFIINIGMEILILTSNIGKLKFAKIYIPTPSVFHVILYYLLLGTLLYICNVYLAKKPNTTQIRVRNLIAFIKMKVRNKKRDIRRILSATILIFLVINLIPKNLKIYFIDVGQGDSTFIVTPQNKTILIDGGGSRDFDVGKNTLLPYLLDRGYNTIDYIIPSHFDNDHIGRFVIYNARN
;
A
#
# COMPACT_ATOMS: atom_id res chain seq x y z
N MET A 1 -7.32 29.46 6.64
CA MET A 1 -7.62 28.03 6.41
C MET A 1 -6.65 27.21 7.25
N LYS A 2 -7.12 26.32 8.14
CA LYS A 2 -6.20 25.44 8.89
C LYS A 2 -5.70 24.34 7.94
N ARG A 3 -4.38 24.15 7.85
CA ARG A 3 -3.71 23.13 7.01
C ARG A 3 -4.00 23.25 5.50
N PRO A 4 -3.56 24.34 4.84
CA PRO A 4 -3.81 24.53 3.41
C PRO A 4 -3.20 23.43 2.54
N ILE A 5 -2.02 22.91 2.90
CA ILE A 5 -1.33 21.85 2.14
C ILE A 5 -2.12 20.53 2.19
N PHE A 6 -2.77 20.23 3.31
CA PHE A 6 -3.65 19.05 3.43
C PHE A 6 -4.87 19.15 2.51
N VAL A 7 -5.45 20.34 2.37
CA VAL A 7 -6.55 20.58 1.43
C VAL A 7 -6.05 20.48 -0.01
N ALA A 8 -4.88 21.03 -0.29
CA ALA A 8 -4.25 20.99 -1.61
C ALA A 8 -4.02 19.56 -2.10
N ILE A 9 -3.47 18.69 -1.25
CA ILE A 9 -3.20 17.30 -1.65
C ILE A 9 -4.49 16.52 -1.95
N ILE A 10 -5.60 16.80 -1.26
CA ILE A 10 -6.90 16.18 -1.59
C ILE A 10 -7.32 16.53 -3.01
N GLY A 11 -7.23 17.81 -3.40
CA GLY A 11 -7.48 18.22 -4.79
C GLY A 11 -6.51 17.56 -5.77
N TYR A 12 -5.23 17.53 -5.43
CA TYR A 12 -4.21 16.92 -6.28
C TYR A 12 -4.49 15.44 -6.56
N ILE A 13 -4.86 14.66 -5.53
CA ILE A 13 -5.24 13.25 -5.67
C ILE A 13 -6.51 13.10 -6.51
N LEU A 14 -7.53 13.92 -6.27
CA LEU A 14 -8.78 13.87 -7.04
C LEU A 14 -8.54 14.08 -8.53
N GLY A 15 -7.74 15.07 -8.91
CA GLY A 15 -7.40 15.31 -10.31
C GLY A 15 -6.60 14.17 -10.95
N ILE A 16 -5.68 13.54 -10.20
CA ILE A 16 -4.95 12.35 -10.68
C ILE A 16 -5.92 11.19 -10.92
N ILE A 17 -6.76 10.86 -9.96
CA ILE A 17 -7.71 9.74 -10.07
C ILE A 17 -8.63 9.95 -11.28
N VAL A 18 -9.19 11.14 -11.45
CA VAL A 18 -10.03 11.46 -12.62
C VAL A 18 -9.23 11.34 -13.93
N GLY A 19 -7.98 11.83 -13.96
CA GLY A 19 -7.14 11.72 -15.16
C GLY A 19 -6.73 10.29 -15.51
N LEU A 20 -6.57 9.41 -14.52
CA LEU A 20 -6.22 8.01 -14.69
C LEU A 20 -7.40 7.14 -15.13
N TYR A 21 -8.59 7.33 -14.54
CA TYR A 21 -9.74 6.46 -14.80
C TYR A 21 -10.71 6.98 -15.85
N LEU A 22 -10.92 8.30 -15.93
CA LEU A 22 -11.89 8.87 -16.87
C LEU A 22 -11.24 9.34 -18.18
N HIS A 23 -9.91 9.40 -18.24
CA HIS A 23 -9.14 9.90 -19.40
C HIS A 23 -9.65 11.22 -20.00
N THR A 24 -10.35 12.02 -19.18
CA THR A 24 -11.04 13.24 -19.58
C THR A 24 -10.67 14.38 -18.64
N SER A 25 -10.92 15.61 -19.10
CA SER A 25 -10.73 16.80 -18.30
C SER A 25 -11.68 16.81 -17.10
N ILE A 26 -11.18 17.14 -15.91
CA ILE A 26 -12.00 17.30 -14.70
C ILE A 26 -12.83 18.59 -14.70
N VAL A 27 -12.52 19.53 -15.59
CA VAL A 27 -13.14 20.86 -15.66
C VAL A 27 -14.68 20.83 -15.69
N PRO A 28 -15.36 19.96 -16.47
CA PRO A 28 -16.82 19.90 -16.48
C PRO A 28 -17.41 19.54 -15.10
N PHE A 29 -16.80 18.62 -14.36
CA PHE A 29 -17.23 18.27 -13.00
C PHE A 29 -17.06 19.44 -12.04
N CYS A 30 -15.95 20.17 -12.15
CA CYS A 30 -15.69 21.37 -11.36
C CYS A 30 -16.74 22.46 -11.61
N ILE A 31 -17.12 22.67 -12.89
CA ILE A 31 -18.19 23.61 -13.27
C ILE A 31 -19.53 23.20 -12.64
N CYS A 32 -19.90 21.90 -12.68
CA CYS A 32 -21.11 21.40 -12.03
C CYS A 32 -21.14 21.64 -10.51
N ILE A 33 -20.00 21.48 -9.84
CA ILE A 33 -19.87 21.71 -8.38
C ILE A 33 -20.03 23.20 -8.03
N VAL A 34 -19.57 24.12 -8.89
CA VAL A 34 -19.75 25.56 -8.70
C VAL A 34 -21.18 25.99 -9.05
N ALA A 35 -21.76 25.43 -10.11
CA ALA A 35 -23.10 25.76 -10.58
C ALA A 35 -24.19 25.29 -9.61
N THR A 36 -24.03 24.14 -8.94
CA THR A 36 -25.03 23.58 -8.02
C THR A 36 -25.45 24.51 -6.87
N PRO A 37 -24.55 25.15 -6.10
CA PRO A 37 -24.94 26.12 -5.08
C PRO A 37 -25.58 27.39 -5.66
N ILE A 38 -25.16 27.83 -6.86
CA ILE A 38 -25.74 29.01 -7.55
C ILE A 38 -27.18 28.72 -7.98
N ILE A 39 -27.40 27.58 -8.63
CA ILE A 39 -28.71 27.06 -9.05
C ILE A 39 -29.60 26.83 -7.83
N TYR A 40 -29.09 26.19 -6.77
CA TYR A 40 -29.83 26.00 -5.52
C TYR A 40 -30.26 27.33 -4.88
N LYS A 41 -29.39 28.34 -4.86
CA LYS A 41 -29.71 29.68 -4.33
C LYS A 41 -30.81 30.35 -5.18
N LYS A 42 -30.80 30.15 -6.50
CA LYS A 42 -31.83 30.66 -7.43
C LYS A 42 -33.19 29.95 -7.25
N ILE A 43 -33.19 28.63 -7.07
CA ILE A 43 -34.39 27.80 -6.82
C ILE A 43 -34.99 28.08 -5.43
N THR A 44 -34.14 28.19 -4.39
CA THR A 44 -34.62 28.39 -3.01
C THR A 44 -35.09 29.80 -2.70
N LYS A 45 -34.65 30.83 -3.45
CA LYS A 45 -35.24 32.17 -3.38
C LYS A 45 -36.74 32.18 -3.76
N LYS A 46 -37.22 31.21 -4.55
CA LYS A 46 -38.62 31.12 -5.00
C LYS A 46 -39.61 30.42 -4.04
N LYS A 47 -39.19 29.85 -2.90
CA LYS A 47 -40.11 29.20 -1.95
C LYS A 47 -39.79 29.52 -0.47
N LYS A 48 -40.27 30.67 0.00
CA LYS A 48 -40.45 30.96 1.44
C LYS A 48 -41.83 30.44 1.86
N SER A 49 -41.89 29.20 2.34
CA SER A 49 -43.03 28.66 3.08
C SER A 49 -42.51 28.13 4.41
N ASN A 50 -42.91 28.81 5.49
CA ASN A 50 -42.58 28.46 6.87
C ASN A 50 -43.55 27.39 7.36
N LYS A 51 -43.23 26.11 7.16
CA LYS A 51 -43.75 25.03 8.03
C LYS A 51 -42.59 24.37 8.76
N LEU A 52 -42.58 24.55 10.09
CA LEU A 52 -41.65 23.95 11.04
C LEU A 52 -41.91 22.44 11.15
N LYS A 53 -41.40 21.65 10.21
CA LYS A 53 -41.33 20.19 10.35
C LYS A 53 -40.09 19.82 11.16
N LEU A 54 -40.27 19.10 12.28
CA LEU A 54 -39.21 18.58 13.16
C LEU A 54 -38.14 17.77 12.38
N PHE A 55 -38.54 17.16 11.26
CA PHE A 55 -37.70 16.39 10.32
C PHE A 55 -37.25 17.18 9.09
N SER A 56 -37.28 18.51 9.12
CA SER A 56 -36.82 19.32 8.00
C SER A 56 -35.35 19.03 7.72
N ILE A 57 -35.10 18.32 6.62
CA ILE A 57 -33.79 18.10 6.01
C ILE A 57 -33.04 19.43 5.88
N LYS A 58 -33.73 20.56 5.62
CA LYS A 58 -33.13 21.90 5.59
C LYS A 58 -32.46 22.30 6.91
N ARG A 59 -32.90 21.81 8.09
CA ARG A 59 -32.31 22.13 9.40
C ARG A 59 -31.01 21.36 9.63
N TYR A 60 -30.91 20.11 9.17
CA TYR A 60 -29.69 19.31 9.20
C TYR A 60 -28.70 19.76 8.11
N PHE A 61 -29.21 20.07 6.91
CA PHE A 61 -28.41 20.67 5.85
C PHE A 61 -27.97 22.11 6.15
N ARG A 62 -28.62 22.85 7.05
CA ARG A 62 -28.13 24.16 7.53
C ARG A 62 -26.75 24.04 8.18
N TYR A 63 -26.41 22.88 8.76
CA TYR A 63 -25.08 22.60 9.30
C TYR A 63 -24.11 21.99 8.26
N ILE A 64 -24.61 21.30 7.23
CA ILE A 64 -23.81 20.92 6.04
C ILE A 64 -23.41 22.17 5.24
N LYS A 65 -24.30 23.18 5.17
CA LYS A 65 -24.08 24.50 4.56
C LYS A 65 -22.96 25.31 5.23
N ILE A 66 -22.44 24.85 6.37
CA ILE A 66 -21.37 25.49 7.17
C ILE A 66 -20.01 24.81 6.94
N PHE A 67 -19.93 23.68 6.22
CA PHE A 67 -18.72 22.85 6.23
C PHE A 67 -17.75 23.01 5.07
N ILE A 68 -18.06 23.77 4.01
CA ILE A 68 -17.07 24.00 2.95
C ILE A 68 -16.92 25.48 2.69
N ASN A 69 -15.88 26.05 3.31
CA ASN A 69 -15.38 27.39 3.01
C ASN A 69 -15.15 27.49 1.49
N SER A 70 -15.66 28.53 0.84
CA SER A 70 -15.49 28.72 -0.62
C SER A 70 -14.01 28.67 -1.02
N LYS A 71 -13.10 29.16 -0.16
CA LYS A 71 -11.65 29.08 -0.36
C LYS A 71 -11.13 27.63 -0.41
N ILE A 72 -11.72 26.71 0.35
CA ILE A 72 -11.38 25.27 0.33
C ILE A 72 -11.82 24.64 -1.00
N ILE A 73 -13.05 24.93 -1.45
CA ILE A 73 -13.57 24.40 -2.74
C ILE A 73 -12.71 24.90 -3.89
N ILE A 74 -12.43 26.20 -3.93
CA ILE A 74 -11.63 26.82 -4.99
C ILE A 74 -10.23 26.20 -5.01
N LEU A 75 -9.59 26.04 -3.84
CA LEU A 75 -8.26 25.43 -3.77
C LEU A 75 -8.27 23.98 -4.27
N ILE A 76 -9.22 23.15 -3.83
CA ILE A 76 -9.36 21.78 -4.30
C ILE A 76 -9.55 21.78 -5.82
N MET A 77 -10.45 22.60 -6.34
CA MET A 77 -10.78 22.69 -7.75
C MET A 77 -9.57 23.06 -8.62
N VAL A 78 -8.88 24.15 -8.28
CA VAL A 78 -7.70 24.62 -9.04
C VAL A 78 -6.62 23.54 -9.05
N ILE A 79 -6.32 22.94 -7.90
CA ILE A 79 -5.26 21.94 -7.80
C ILE A 79 -5.65 20.64 -8.50
N SER A 80 -6.92 20.22 -8.45
CA SER A 80 -7.41 19.07 -9.21
C SER A 80 -7.27 19.27 -10.72
N ILE A 81 -7.54 20.48 -11.23
CA ILE A 81 -7.38 20.78 -12.67
C ILE A 81 -5.90 20.68 -13.08
N ILE A 82 -5.00 21.24 -12.27
CA ILE A 82 -3.55 21.15 -12.50
C ILE A 82 -3.10 19.69 -12.53
N SER A 83 -3.48 18.89 -11.54
CA SER A 83 -3.01 17.50 -11.49
C SER A 83 -3.63 16.61 -12.58
N ASN A 84 -4.90 16.83 -12.93
CA ASN A 84 -5.57 16.15 -14.04
C ASN A 84 -4.89 16.44 -15.38
N THR A 85 -4.61 17.71 -15.68
CA THR A 85 -3.92 18.11 -16.92
C THR A 85 -2.51 17.51 -16.99
N LEU A 86 -1.75 17.52 -15.89
CA LEU A 86 -0.43 16.88 -15.82
C LEU A 86 -0.49 15.38 -16.15
N VAL A 87 -1.48 14.65 -15.63
CA VAL A 87 -1.66 13.21 -15.90
C VAL A 87 -2.01 12.96 -17.36
N LEU A 88 -2.92 13.75 -17.94
CA LEU A 88 -3.30 13.63 -19.34
C LEU A 88 -2.11 13.88 -20.28
N ILE A 89 -1.32 14.92 -20.01
CA ILE A 89 -0.10 15.23 -20.78
C ILE A 89 0.91 14.09 -20.67
N GLN A 90 1.14 13.57 -19.46
CA GLN A 90 2.07 12.46 -19.25
C GLN A 90 1.62 11.18 -19.96
N ASN A 91 0.34 10.81 -19.85
CA ASN A 91 -0.21 9.66 -20.57
C ASN A 91 -0.06 9.83 -22.10
N SER A 92 -0.39 11.00 -22.64
CA SER A 92 -0.18 11.29 -24.07
C SER A 92 1.29 11.14 -24.48
N ASN A 93 2.23 11.61 -23.65
CA ASN A 93 3.66 11.47 -23.91
C ASN A 93 4.12 10.00 -23.91
N TYR A 94 3.61 9.18 -22.99
CA TYR A 94 3.89 7.73 -22.99
C TYR A 94 3.36 7.09 -24.27
N GLU A 95 2.09 7.30 -24.62
CA GLU A 95 1.49 6.69 -25.81
C GLU A 95 2.21 7.10 -27.10
N LYS A 96 2.56 8.39 -27.26
CA LYS A 96 3.36 8.87 -28.40
C LYS A 96 4.73 8.21 -28.48
N THR A 97 5.38 8.01 -27.33
CA THR A 97 6.70 7.36 -27.28
C THR A 97 6.58 5.88 -27.63
N TYR A 98 5.53 5.22 -27.14
CA TYR A 98 5.27 3.81 -27.43
C TYR A 98 5.04 3.58 -28.93
N THR A 99 4.21 4.40 -29.58
CA THR A 99 3.95 4.29 -31.01
C THR A 99 5.20 4.59 -31.85
N GLN A 100 5.94 5.64 -31.50
CA GLN A 100 7.18 6.03 -32.21
C GLN A 100 8.29 4.98 -32.11
N LEU A 101 8.42 4.30 -30.98
CA LEU A 101 9.45 3.26 -30.79
C LEU A 101 9.00 1.92 -31.36
N ALA A 102 7.72 1.57 -31.24
CA ALA A 102 7.19 0.32 -31.80
C ALA A 102 7.18 0.31 -33.33
N SER A 103 7.13 1.47 -34.00
CA SER A 103 7.20 1.55 -35.46
C SER A 103 8.59 1.22 -36.02
N LYS A 104 9.64 1.22 -35.19
CA LYS A 104 11.01 0.92 -35.62
C LYS A 104 11.30 -0.58 -35.47
N LYS A 105 11.68 -1.24 -36.56
CA LYS A 105 12.12 -2.66 -36.54
C LYS A 105 13.32 -2.88 -35.62
N THR A 106 14.26 -1.95 -35.59
CA THR A 106 15.46 -2.04 -34.74
C THR A 106 15.82 -0.66 -34.21
N ILE A 107 16.22 -0.61 -32.94
CA ILE A 107 16.58 0.62 -32.24
C ILE A 107 18.04 0.53 -31.83
N GLU A 108 18.78 1.58 -32.14
CA GLU A 108 20.15 1.79 -31.69
C GLU A 108 20.20 2.98 -30.74
N LEU A 109 20.72 2.76 -29.53
CA LEU A 109 20.75 3.75 -28.47
C LEU A 109 22.06 3.68 -27.70
N THR A 110 22.48 4.83 -27.18
CA THR A 110 23.51 4.88 -26.14
C THR A 110 22.85 5.22 -24.80
N GLY A 111 23.21 4.50 -23.75
CA GLY A 111 22.59 4.64 -22.44
C GLY A 111 23.55 4.28 -21.31
N THR A 112 23.23 4.73 -20.10
CA THR A 112 24.00 4.42 -18.89
C THR A 112 23.19 3.50 -17.99
N ILE A 113 23.83 2.48 -17.44
CA ILE A 113 23.20 1.52 -16.53
C ILE A 113 22.98 2.15 -15.16
N ILE A 114 21.76 2.02 -14.65
CA ILE A 114 21.31 2.61 -13.38
C ILE A 114 20.68 1.57 -12.45
N SER A 115 20.91 0.29 -12.69
CA SER A 115 20.55 -0.78 -11.75
C SER A 115 21.60 -1.87 -11.73
N ASN A 116 21.58 -2.64 -10.66
CA ASN A 116 22.33 -3.89 -10.57
C ASN A 116 21.64 -4.96 -11.42
N LYS A 117 22.36 -6.06 -11.65
CA LYS A 117 21.90 -7.20 -12.44
C LYS A 117 20.67 -7.84 -11.76
N GLU A 118 19.55 -7.90 -12.46
CA GLU A 118 18.44 -8.77 -12.11
C GLU A 118 18.55 -10.05 -12.96
N GLU A 119 18.98 -11.16 -12.35
CA GLU A 119 19.16 -12.43 -13.05
C GLU A 119 17.79 -13.10 -13.30
N LYS A 120 17.53 -13.47 -14.56
CA LYS A 120 16.36 -14.26 -14.97
C LYS A 120 16.82 -15.57 -15.59
N THR A 121 15.89 -16.52 -15.73
CA THR A 121 16.16 -17.88 -16.24
C THR A 121 16.90 -17.85 -17.58
N TYR A 122 16.50 -16.96 -18.50
CA TYR A 122 17.03 -16.91 -19.88
C TYR A 122 17.87 -15.67 -20.22
N TYR A 123 17.84 -14.63 -19.38
CA TYR A 123 18.51 -13.36 -19.67
C TYR A 123 18.88 -12.61 -18.39
N ASN A 124 19.78 -11.63 -18.50
CA ASN A 124 20.02 -10.63 -17.47
C ASN A 124 19.21 -9.38 -17.76
N LYS A 125 18.53 -8.85 -16.75
CA LYS A 125 17.74 -7.63 -16.86
C LYS A 125 18.45 -6.47 -16.18
N TYR A 126 18.52 -5.34 -16.89
CA TYR A 126 19.09 -4.09 -16.37
C TYR A 126 18.16 -2.90 -16.66
N LYS A 127 18.30 -1.84 -15.86
CA LYS A 127 17.68 -0.52 -16.11
C LYS A 127 18.73 0.40 -16.70
N ILE A 128 18.36 1.10 -17.77
CA ILE A 128 19.20 2.12 -18.38
C ILE A 128 18.52 3.48 -18.41
N VAL A 129 19.34 4.54 -18.42
CA VAL A 129 18.92 5.89 -18.79
C VAL A 129 19.57 6.24 -20.11
N THR A 130 18.77 6.67 -21.09
CA THR A 130 19.24 7.19 -22.37
C THR A 130 18.70 8.61 -22.59
N LYS A 131 19.34 9.37 -23.48
CA LYS A 131 18.85 10.66 -23.93
C LYS A 131 18.40 10.52 -25.38
N ILE A 132 17.13 10.82 -25.65
CA ILE A 132 16.56 10.88 -27.00
C ILE A 132 16.05 12.31 -27.19
N GLN A 133 16.52 13.03 -28.21
CA GLN A 133 16.11 14.42 -28.49
C GLN A 133 16.21 15.32 -27.22
N ASN A 134 17.34 15.25 -26.51
CA ASN A 134 17.59 15.96 -25.24
C ASN A 134 16.66 15.63 -24.05
N LYS A 135 15.71 14.71 -24.19
CA LYS A 135 14.90 14.20 -23.09
C LYS A 135 15.46 12.90 -22.55
N LYS A 136 15.43 12.74 -21.22
CA LYS A 136 15.89 11.51 -20.54
C LYS A 136 14.76 10.48 -20.54
N TYR A 137 15.06 9.28 -21.03
CA TYR A 137 14.17 8.12 -21.01
C TYR A 137 14.80 6.99 -20.22
N ARG A 138 13.97 6.15 -19.60
CA ARG A 138 14.41 4.94 -18.92
C ARG A 138 13.79 3.72 -19.60
N PHE A 139 14.60 2.69 -19.78
CA PHE A 139 14.18 1.42 -20.36
C PHE A 139 14.69 0.27 -19.52
N TYR A 140 13.96 -0.83 -19.53
CA TYR A 140 14.55 -2.12 -19.23
C TYR A 140 15.29 -2.65 -20.46
N ILE A 141 16.38 -3.34 -20.24
CA ILE A 141 17.07 -4.08 -21.29
C ILE A 141 17.17 -5.56 -20.90
N MET A 142 16.93 -6.43 -21.88
CA MET A 142 17.19 -7.87 -21.78
C MET A 142 18.48 -8.16 -22.52
N VAL A 143 19.47 -8.64 -21.79
CA VAL A 143 20.82 -8.92 -22.29
C VAL A 143 21.14 -10.40 -22.08
N ASP A 144 21.90 -10.99 -23.00
CA ASP A 144 22.43 -12.35 -22.86
C ASP A 144 23.17 -12.52 -21.51
N LYS A 145 22.97 -13.69 -20.87
CA LYS A 145 23.60 -14.04 -19.60
C LYS A 145 25.12 -13.92 -19.60
N LYS A 146 25.76 -14.18 -20.75
CA LYS A 146 27.22 -14.11 -20.89
C LYS A 146 27.78 -12.71 -20.69
N LYS A 147 26.98 -11.66 -20.96
CA LYS A 147 27.43 -10.28 -20.78
C LYS A 147 27.18 -9.80 -19.37
N ARG A 148 28.27 -9.43 -18.69
CA ARG A 148 28.25 -8.78 -17.38
C ARG A 148 28.41 -7.28 -17.56
N LEU A 149 27.44 -6.54 -17.05
CA LEU A 149 27.44 -5.09 -17.05
C LEU A 149 27.28 -4.59 -15.63
N GLU A 150 27.92 -3.47 -15.32
CA GLU A 150 27.96 -2.88 -13.99
C GLU A 150 27.20 -1.56 -13.92
N TYR A 151 26.81 -1.20 -12.70
CA TYR A 151 26.18 0.08 -12.43
C TYR A 151 27.10 1.23 -12.85
N GLY A 152 26.59 2.15 -13.67
CA GLY A 152 27.37 3.29 -14.17
C GLY A 152 28.05 3.05 -15.52
N ASP A 153 28.04 1.84 -16.06
CA ASP A 153 28.54 1.58 -17.40
C ASP A 153 27.72 2.33 -18.46
N LYS A 154 28.40 3.00 -19.38
CA LYS A 154 27.82 3.56 -20.59
C LYS A 154 27.95 2.53 -21.70
N ILE A 155 26.82 2.15 -22.26
CA ILE A 155 26.70 1.11 -23.27
C ILE A 155 26.10 1.67 -24.56
N GLN A 156 26.51 1.10 -25.69
CA GLN A 156 25.82 1.19 -26.97
C GLN A 156 25.07 -0.11 -27.18
N LEU A 157 23.79 -0.01 -27.52
CA LEU A 157 22.93 -1.17 -27.69
C LEU A 157 22.16 -1.09 -28.99
N LYS A 158 21.93 -2.25 -29.59
CA LYS A 158 21.04 -2.48 -30.73
C LYS A 158 20.06 -3.57 -30.34
N GLY A 159 18.76 -3.38 -30.63
CA GLY A 159 17.74 -4.34 -30.25
C GLY A 159 16.33 -4.00 -30.72
N THR A 160 15.37 -4.85 -30.36
CA THR A 160 13.95 -4.66 -30.66
C THR A 160 13.22 -4.12 -29.45
N TYR A 161 12.34 -3.14 -29.65
CA TYR A 161 11.53 -2.58 -28.57
C TYR A 161 10.25 -3.40 -28.38
N ILE A 162 9.97 -3.71 -27.13
CA ILE A 162 8.78 -4.43 -26.68
C ILE A 162 7.91 -3.42 -25.95
N LYS A 163 6.75 -3.13 -26.55
CA LYS A 163 5.72 -2.27 -25.95
C LYS A 163 5.22 -2.91 -24.65
N PRO A 164 5.03 -2.14 -23.56
CA PRO A 164 4.44 -2.66 -22.33
C PRO A 164 3.05 -3.25 -22.57
N GLU A 165 2.82 -4.45 -22.05
CA GLU A 165 1.50 -5.08 -22.06
C GLU A 165 0.52 -4.30 -21.18
N ILE A 166 -0.72 -4.20 -21.65
CA ILE A 166 -1.84 -3.66 -20.90
C ILE A 166 -2.49 -4.82 -20.15
N GLN A 167 -3.31 -4.49 -19.15
CA GLN A 167 -4.16 -5.44 -18.45
C GLN A 167 -4.89 -6.41 -19.40
N ARG A 168 -4.60 -7.71 -19.27
CA ARG A 168 -5.19 -8.78 -20.10
C ARG A 168 -6.51 -9.31 -19.53
N ASN A 169 -6.58 -9.43 -18.20
CA ASN A 169 -7.75 -9.94 -17.48
C ASN A 169 -8.45 -8.85 -16.66
N TYR A 170 -9.76 -9.01 -16.44
CA TYR A 170 -10.55 -8.14 -15.55
C TYR A 170 -9.91 -8.02 -14.16
N LYS A 171 -9.65 -6.78 -13.72
CA LYS A 171 -8.88 -6.43 -12.51
C LYS A 171 -7.46 -7.05 -12.36
N GLY A 172 -6.98 -7.77 -13.37
CA GLY A 172 -5.62 -8.28 -13.44
C GLY A 172 -4.54 -7.20 -13.52
N PHE A 173 -3.28 -7.65 -13.44
CA PHE A 173 -2.12 -6.78 -13.40
C PHE A 173 -1.91 -5.99 -14.69
N ASP A 174 -1.74 -4.67 -14.57
CA ASP A 174 -1.41 -3.77 -15.68
C ASP A 174 0.09 -3.42 -15.67
N TYR A 175 0.84 -4.09 -16.55
CA TYR A 175 2.29 -3.89 -16.61
C TYR A 175 2.67 -2.50 -17.13
N SER A 176 1.91 -1.94 -18.07
CA SER A 176 2.10 -0.57 -18.57
C SER A 176 2.00 0.45 -17.44
N ASN A 177 0.95 0.38 -16.63
CA ASN A 177 0.79 1.27 -15.48
C ASN A 177 1.87 1.05 -14.41
N TYR A 178 2.30 -0.19 -14.18
CA TYR A 178 3.44 -0.48 -13.31
C TYR A 178 4.74 0.16 -13.82
N LEU A 179 5.04 0.08 -15.12
CA LEU A 179 6.22 0.73 -15.69
C LEU A 179 6.15 2.26 -15.64
N LYS A 180 4.96 2.85 -15.83
CA LYS A 180 4.72 4.29 -15.65
C LYS A 180 5.04 4.72 -14.21
N GLN A 181 4.75 3.92 -13.19
CA GLN A 181 5.15 4.18 -11.79
C GLN A 181 6.68 4.27 -11.62
N LEU A 182 7.42 3.45 -12.37
CA LEU A 182 8.89 3.44 -12.37
C LEU A 182 9.51 4.48 -13.32
N LYS A 183 8.69 5.23 -14.07
CA LYS A 183 9.09 6.09 -15.19
C LYS A 183 9.87 5.34 -16.28
N ILE A 184 9.52 4.08 -16.52
CA ILE A 184 10.13 3.22 -17.54
C ILE A 184 9.20 3.19 -18.75
N TYR A 185 9.77 3.40 -19.94
CA TYR A 185 9.02 3.53 -21.19
C TYR A 185 8.89 2.21 -21.97
N GLY A 186 9.35 1.10 -21.40
CA GLY A 186 9.26 -0.22 -22.00
C GLY A 186 10.56 -1.00 -21.90
N THR A 187 10.64 -2.08 -22.67
CA THR A 187 11.76 -3.02 -22.63
C THR A 187 12.40 -3.14 -24.00
N ILE A 188 13.72 -3.22 -24.05
CA ILE A 188 14.48 -3.45 -25.28
C ILE A 188 15.12 -4.83 -25.16
N LYS A 189 14.81 -5.73 -26.09
CA LYS A 189 15.50 -7.01 -26.23
C LYS A 189 16.75 -6.78 -27.06
N CYS A 190 17.92 -6.80 -26.41
CA CYS A 190 19.17 -6.45 -27.05
C CYS A 190 19.70 -7.62 -27.89
N SER A 191 20.02 -7.34 -29.16
CA SER A 191 20.79 -8.25 -30.02
C SER A 191 22.29 -8.00 -29.89
N LYS A 192 22.69 -6.74 -29.75
CA LYS A 192 24.09 -6.34 -29.52
C LYS A 192 24.17 -5.32 -28.39
N VAL A 193 25.16 -5.48 -27.51
CA VAL A 193 25.47 -4.55 -26.43
C VAL A 193 26.99 -4.43 -26.31
N GLU A 194 27.51 -3.22 -26.41
CA GLU A 194 28.94 -2.94 -26.27
C GLU A 194 29.15 -1.89 -25.18
N LYS A 195 30.15 -2.12 -24.34
CA LYS A 195 30.52 -1.21 -23.26
C LYS A 195 31.48 -0.17 -23.82
N ILE A 196 31.08 1.11 -23.75
CA ILE A 196 31.85 2.23 -24.28
C ILE A 196 32.72 2.87 -23.19
N LYS A 197 32.12 3.16 -22.01
CA LYS A 197 32.80 3.81 -20.88
C LYS A 197 32.29 3.28 -19.55
N GLN A 198 33.08 3.44 -18.50
CA GLN A 198 32.72 3.11 -17.12
C GLN A 198 32.36 4.36 -16.31
N ASN A 199 31.64 4.17 -15.20
CA ASN A 199 31.41 5.18 -14.16
C ASN A 199 30.83 6.52 -14.66
N GLN A 200 29.83 6.49 -15.54
CA GLN A 200 29.19 7.68 -16.13
C GLN A 200 27.95 8.19 -15.35
N THR A 201 27.76 7.74 -14.12
CA THR A 201 26.70 8.21 -13.20
C THR A 201 27.24 9.20 -12.18
N ASN A 202 26.36 9.91 -11.46
CA ASN A 202 26.78 10.81 -10.39
C ASN A 202 27.53 10.05 -9.29
N ILE A 203 28.60 10.66 -8.77
CA ILE A 203 29.49 10.04 -7.79
C ILE A 203 28.74 9.55 -6.54
N MET A 204 27.74 10.31 -6.08
CA MET A 204 26.90 9.92 -4.93
C MET A 204 26.15 8.60 -5.16
N PHE A 205 25.59 8.41 -6.35
CA PHE A 205 24.87 7.17 -6.70
C PHE A 205 25.83 6.00 -6.89
N GLN A 206 27.01 6.23 -7.46
CA GLN A 206 28.04 5.19 -7.58
C GLN A 206 28.54 4.74 -6.22
N THR A 207 28.94 5.68 -5.36
CA THR A 207 29.42 5.38 -4.01
C THR A 207 28.35 4.67 -3.20
N SER A 208 27.10 5.16 -3.25
CA SER A 208 25.97 4.51 -2.60
C SER A 208 25.77 3.07 -3.08
N ASN A 209 25.84 2.83 -4.39
CA ASN A 209 25.67 1.48 -4.94
C ASN A 209 26.83 0.56 -4.56
N LYS A 210 28.07 1.03 -4.60
CA LYS A 210 29.25 0.28 -4.16
C LYS A 210 29.16 -0.11 -2.68
N ILE A 211 28.74 0.83 -1.82
CA ILE A 211 28.53 0.57 -0.39
C ILE A 211 27.43 -0.47 -0.21
N LYS A 212 26.31 -0.34 -0.93
CA LYS A 212 25.20 -1.30 -0.88
C LYS A 212 25.65 -2.71 -1.28
N GLU A 213 26.36 -2.86 -2.40
CA GLU A 213 26.88 -4.16 -2.86
C GLU A 213 27.86 -4.75 -1.84
N LYS A 214 28.78 -3.95 -1.31
CA LYS A 214 29.70 -4.39 -0.25
C LYS A 214 28.96 -4.89 1.00
N ILE A 215 27.87 -4.23 1.40
CA ILE A 215 27.03 -4.70 2.52
C ILE A 215 26.37 -6.04 2.17
N ILE A 216 25.82 -6.19 0.96
CA ILE A 216 25.18 -7.43 0.50
C ILE A 216 26.20 -8.57 0.50
N GLU A 217 27.35 -8.39 -0.15
CA GLU A 217 28.41 -9.41 -0.25
C GLU A 217 28.94 -9.81 1.12
N ASN A 218 29.32 -8.85 1.96
CA ASN A 218 29.87 -9.15 3.28
C ASN A 218 28.82 -9.82 4.20
N THR A 219 27.55 -9.45 4.08
CA THR A 219 26.47 -10.06 4.87
C THR A 219 26.32 -11.53 4.50
N LYS A 220 26.32 -11.86 3.20
CA LYS A 220 26.24 -13.24 2.70
C LYS A 220 27.45 -14.09 3.09
N GLN A 221 28.60 -13.48 3.37
CA GLN A 221 29.78 -14.20 3.86
C GLN A 221 29.71 -14.54 5.36
N ILE A 222 28.92 -13.79 6.15
CA ILE A 222 28.88 -13.91 7.61
C ILE A 222 27.61 -14.63 8.10
N LEU A 223 26.46 -14.34 7.50
CA LEU A 223 25.16 -14.90 7.85
C LEU A 223 24.80 -16.07 6.93
N ASN A 224 23.96 -16.97 7.40
CA ASN A 224 23.43 -18.06 6.58
C ASN A 224 22.48 -17.52 5.49
N GLU A 225 22.25 -18.25 4.40
CA GLU A 225 21.50 -17.74 3.24
C GLU A 225 20.10 -17.20 3.58
N GLU A 226 19.31 -17.94 4.36
CA GLU A 226 17.96 -17.51 4.76
C GLU A 226 18.01 -16.25 5.64
N GLU A 227 18.85 -16.24 6.67
CA GLU A 227 19.04 -15.10 7.58
C GLU A 227 19.56 -13.86 6.84
N ALA A 228 20.53 -14.04 5.95
CA ALA A 228 21.07 -12.99 5.09
C ALA A 228 19.98 -12.38 4.20
N SER A 229 19.15 -13.21 3.57
CA SER A 229 18.07 -12.75 2.70
C SER A 229 17.04 -11.91 3.47
N VAL A 230 16.64 -12.36 4.67
CA VAL A 230 15.68 -11.66 5.54
C VAL A 230 16.30 -10.38 6.09
N PHE A 231 17.57 -10.42 6.51
CA PHE A 231 18.29 -9.25 7.01
C PHE A 231 18.43 -8.16 5.94
N LEU A 232 18.86 -8.52 4.72
CA LEU A 232 18.98 -7.60 3.59
C LEU A 232 17.61 -7.07 3.15
N GLY A 233 16.56 -7.89 3.23
CA GLY A 233 15.18 -7.47 3.04
C GLY A 233 14.75 -6.41 4.06
N LEU A 234 14.96 -6.67 5.35
CA LEU A 234 14.65 -5.78 6.46
C LEU A 234 15.40 -4.44 6.36
N MET A 235 16.72 -4.50 6.16
CA MET A 235 17.59 -3.33 6.29
C MET A 235 17.70 -2.50 5.01
N LEU A 236 17.69 -3.16 3.84
CA LEU A 236 17.92 -2.51 2.54
C LEU A 236 16.71 -2.59 1.60
N GLY A 237 15.68 -3.36 1.96
CA GLY A 237 14.56 -3.65 1.06
C GLY A 237 14.99 -4.53 -0.12
N TYR A 238 16.09 -5.27 0.03
CA TYR A 238 16.63 -6.14 -1.00
C TYR A 238 15.97 -7.53 -0.89
N LYS A 239 15.04 -7.80 -1.81
CA LYS A 239 14.17 -9.00 -1.77
C LYS A 239 14.55 -10.10 -2.76
N ASN A 240 15.57 -9.88 -3.58
CA ASN A 240 15.86 -10.74 -4.73
C ASN A 240 16.21 -12.17 -4.31
N ASP A 241 16.76 -12.34 -3.12
CA ASP A 241 17.27 -13.63 -2.63
C ASP A 241 16.34 -14.26 -1.57
N ILE A 242 15.18 -13.65 -1.29
CA ILE A 242 14.21 -14.21 -0.34
C ILE A 242 13.36 -15.22 -1.09
N ASP A 243 13.41 -16.49 -0.66
CA ASP A 243 12.62 -17.57 -1.24
C ASP A 243 11.11 -17.26 -1.25
N GLU A 244 10.39 -17.77 -2.25
CA GLU A 244 8.96 -17.50 -2.40
C GLU A 244 8.16 -18.00 -1.19
N ASN A 245 8.55 -19.13 -0.58
CA ASN A 245 7.87 -19.65 0.61
C ASN A 245 8.03 -18.71 1.79
N THR A 246 9.25 -18.25 2.08
CA THR A 246 9.52 -17.26 3.12
C THR A 246 8.75 -15.97 2.85
N GLN A 247 8.70 -15.47 1.60
CA GLN A 247 7.88 -14.30 1.27
C GLN A 247 6.39 -14.53 1.55
N ASN A 248 5.87 -15.72 1.24
CA ASN A 248 4.47 -16.08 1.52
C ASN A 248 4.20 -16.18 3.01
N ASP A 249 5.10 -16.76 3.80
CA ASP A 249 4.99 -16.87 5.26
C ASP A 249 4.90 -15.49 5.92
N PHE A 250 5.82 -14.58 5.58
CA PHE A 250 5.77 -13.20 6.04
C PHE A 250 4.50 -12.48 5.55
N ARG A 251 4.04 -12.74 4.32
CA ARG A 251 2.81 -12.14 3.79
C ARG A 251 1.57 -12.63 4.55
N ASN A 252 1.44 -13.93 4.80
CA ASN A 252 0.31 -14.54 5.50
C ASN A 252 0.31 -14.18 7.00
N ALA A 253 1.50 -14.02 7.60
CA ALA A 253 1.64 -13.53 8.97
C ALA A 253 1.36 -12.02 9.11
N SER A 254 1.00 -11.28 8.04
CA SER A 254 0.85 -9.81 8.02
C SER A 254 2.15 -9.02 8.26
N MET A 255 3.29 -9.67 8.04
CA MET A 255 4.65 -9.16 8.30
C MET A 255 5.37 -8.66 7.03
N ALA A 256 4.76 -8.75 5.85
CA ALA A 256 5.39 -8.31 4.58
C ALA A 256 5.85 -6.83 4.58
N HIS A 257 5.28 -5.99 5.44
CA HIS A 257 5.63 -4.59 5.59
C HIS A 257 7.00 -4.33 6.26
N ILE A 258 7.65 -5.38 6.78
CA ILE A 258 8.95 -5.32 7.45
C ILE A 258 10.08 -5.63 6.49
N LEU A 259 9.86 -6.59 5.59
CA LEU A 259 10.75 -6.90 4.46
C LEU A 259 10.80 -5.76 3.44
N ALA A 260 9.98 -4.72 3.61
CA ALA A 260 10.11 -3.46 2.91
C ALA A 260 10.51 -2.39 3.93
N VAL A 261 11.61 -1.67 3.67
CA VAL A 261 12.03 -0.58 4.54
C VAL A 261 10.88 0.41 4.74
N SER A 262 10.49 0.56 6.01
CA SER A 262 9.28 1.26 6.44
C SER A 262 9.57 2.51 7.26
N GLY A 263 8.54 3.28 7.60
CA GLY A 263 8.71 4.47 8.44
C GLY A 263 9.20 4.18 9.86
N MET A 264 8.96 2.96 10.34
CA MET A 264 9.50 2.48 11.60
C MET A 264 11.04 2.41 11.55
N HIS A 265 11.63 1.91 10.45
CA HIS A 265 13.08 1.86 10.27
C HIS A 265 13.69 3.26 10.36
N ILE A 266 13.09 4.24 9.68
CA ILE A 266 13.51 5.65 9.73
C ILE A 266 13.44 6.19 11.18
N SER A 267 12.40 5.86 11.93
CA SER A 267 12.28 6.27 13.33
C SER A 267 13.38 5.66 14.21
N TYR A 268 13.77 4.41 13.95
CA TYR A 268 14.84 3.72 14.67
C TYR A 268 16.23 4.24 14.29
N VAL A 269 16.47 4.62 13.03
CA VAL A 269 17.69 5.34 12.63
C VAL A 269 17.82 6.63 13.45
N ILE A 270 16.76 7.44 13.50
CA ILE A 270 16.75 8.69 14.27
C ILE A 270 17.00 8.39 15.76
N LEU A 271 16.37 7.35 16.30
CA LEU A 271 16.52 6.98 17.71
C LEU A 271 17.97 6.53 18.02
N GLY A 272 18.56 5.67 17.20
CA GLY A 272 19.93 5.20 17.35
C GLY A 272 20.96 6.33 17.31
N VAL A 273 20.87 7.22 16.31
CA VAL A 273 21.75 8.41 16.22
C VAL A 273 21.59 9.30 17.46
N ASN A 274 20.35 9.49 17.95
CA ASN A 274 20.11 10.26 19.16
C ASN A 274 20.65 9.58 20.42
N LEU A 275 20.58 8.26 20.56
CA LEU A 275 21.12 7.57 21.73
C LEU A 275 22.64 7.71 21.82
N ILE A 276 23.34 7.60 20.69
CA ILE A 276 24.80 7.62 20.63
C ILE A 276 25.34 9.06 20.73
N PHE A 277 24.85 9.97 19.89
CA PHE A 277 25.51 11.26 19.68
C PHE A 277 24.91 12.43 20.47
N LYS A 278 23.72 12.29 21.08
CA LYS A 278 23.06 13.41 21.78
C LYS A 278 23.87 13.90 22.98
N ARG A 279 24.54 13.00 23.71
CA ARG A 279 25.39 13.36 24.86
C ARG A 279 26.71 14.01 24.41
N ILE A 280 27.20 13.64 23.23
CA ILE A 280 28.51 14.08 22.70
C ILE A 280 28.39 15.42 21.97
N LEU A 281 27.43 15.54 21.04
CA LEU A 281 27.30 16.70 20.14
C LEU A 281 26.24 17.73 20.59
N GLY A 282 25.40 17.37 21.56
CA GLY A 282 24.23 18.15 21.95
C GLY A 282 23.05 18.06 20.96
N LYS A 283 21.85 18.44 21.43
CA LYS A 283 20.57 18.16 20.73
C LYS A 283 20.52 18.64 19.27
N ARG A 284 20.88 19.91 19.00
CA ARG A 284 20.76 20.50 17.65
C ARG A 284 21.69 19.83 16.64
N LYS A 285 22.97 19.65 16.98
CA LYS A 285 23.96 19.01 16.09
C LYS A 285 23.58 17.55 15.82
N THR A 286 23.04 16.83 16.80
CA THR A 286 22.54 15.46 16.61
C THR A 286 21.33 15.41 15.65
N TYR A 287 20.44 16.39 15.67
CA TYR A 287 19.34 16.46 14.69
C TYR A 287 19.84 16.71 13.27
N ILE A 288 20.84 17.57 13.10
CA ILE A 288 21.48 17.82 11.80
C ILE A 288 22.18 16.54 11.31
N LEU A 289 22.95 15.87 12.16
CA LEU A 289 23.57 14.58 11.84
C LEU A 289 22.52 13.54 11.45
N SER A 290 21.40 13.47 12.17
CA SER A 290 20.30 12.55 11.83
C SER A 290 19.75 12.82 10.43
N ILE A 291 19.61 14.08 10.01
CA ILE A 291 19.18 14.43 8.64
C ILE A 291 20.19 13.90 7.61
N PHE A 292 21.48 14.09 7.82
CA PHE A 292 22.51 13.58 6.91
C PHE A 292 22.48 12.05 6.81
N VAL A 293 22.38 11.34 7.93
CA VAL A 293 22.28 9.88 7.97
C VAL A 293 21.02 9.40 7.23
N LEU A 294 19.88 10.08 7.39
CA LEU A 294 18.65 9.73 6.68
C LEU A 294 18.78 9.93 5.17
N ILE A 295 19.35 11.05 4.72
CA ILE A 295 19.58 11.31 3.30
C ILE A 295 20.50 10.24 2.71
N PHE A 296 21.59 9.91 3.41
CA PHE A 296 22.50 8.84 3.00
C PHE A 296 21.79 7.48 2.91
N TYR A 297 20.95 7.14 3.89
CA TYR A 297 20.16 5.91 3.86
C TYR A 297 19.14 5.88 2.70
N MET A 298 18.56 7.03 2.34
CA MET A 298 17.69 7.17 1.15
C MET A 298 18.45 6.88 -0.15
N PHE A 299 19.73 7.27 -0.25
CA PHE A 299 20.59 6.90 -1.38
C PHE A 299 20.85 5.39 -1.43
N ILE A 300 21.24 4.78 -0.31
CA ILE A 300 21.54 3.33 -0.24
C ILE A 300 20.32 2.50 -0.67
N THR A 301 19.13 2.91 -0.26
CA THR A 301 17.86 2.24 -0.60
C THR A 301 17.30 2.65 -1.97
N ASN A 302 18.06 3.37 -2.79
CA ASN A 302 17.67 3.86 -4.12
C ASN A 302 16.33 4.63 -4.13
N PHE A 303 16.05 5.40 -3.09
CA PHE A 303 14.83 6.22 -2.97
C PHE A 303 13.53 5.43 -3.21
N SER A 304 13.43 4.22 -2.64
CA SER A 304 12.17 3.46 -2.70
C SER A 304 10.99 4.29 -2.13
N PRO A 305 9.76 4.18 -2.67
CA PRO A 305 8.64 5.06 -2.29
C PRO A 305 8.34 5.10 -0.77
N SER A 306 8.48 3.96 -0.10
CA SER A 306 8.25 3.87 1.34
C SER A 306 9.32 4.60 2.16
N VAL A 307 10.58 4.50 1.75
CA VAL A 307 11.73 5.18 2.37
C VAL A 307 11.68 6.67 2.10
N THR A 308 11.36 7.08 0.87
CA THR A 308 11.25 8.50 0.52
C THR A 308 10.18 9.20 1.33
N ARG A 309 9.00 8.56 1.49
CA ARG A 309 7.93 9.15 2.31
C ARG A 309 8.40 9.37 3.74
N ALA A 310 8.91 8.31 4.36
CA ALA A 310 9.29 8.33 5.76
C ALA A 310 10.50 9.22 6.01
N GLY A 311 11.47 9.23 5.08
CA GLY A 311 12.62 10.13 5.08
C GLY A 311 12.19 11.59 5.04
N ILE A 312 11.30 11.98 4.12
CA ILE A 312 10.77 13.36 4.07
C ILE A 312 10.06 13.73 5.37
N MET A 313 9.18 12.86 5.89
CA MET A 313 8.48 13.11 7.15
C MET A 313 9.43 13.20 8.36
N GLY A 314 10.47 12.34 8.39
CA GLY A 314 11.51 12.33 9.41
C GLY A 314 12.37 13.59 9.38
N ILE A 315 12.78 14.03 8.18
CA ILE A 315 13.51 15.28 7.98
C ILE A 315 12.66 16.47 8.43
N LEU A 316 11.38 16.54 8.06
CA LEU A 316 10.47 17.60 8.51
C LEU A 316 10.30 17.61 10.04
N LEU A 317 10.20 16.43 10.67
CA LEU A 317 10.16 16.31 12.12
C LEU A 317 11.45 16.83 12.78
N LEU A 318 12.61 16.52 12.22
CA LEU A 318 13.91 16.97 12.74
C LEU A 318 14.09 18.48 12.55
N LEU A 319 13.72 19.02 11.38
CA LEU A 319 13.72 20.45 11.10
C LEU A 319 12.81 21.21 12.09
N SER A 320 11.62 20.69 12.39
CA SER A 320 10.74 21.32 13.37
C SER A 320 11.39 21.39 14.75
N LYS A 321 12.15 20.36 15.15
CA LYS A 321 12.90 20.36 16.42
C LYS A 321 14.08 21.35 16.41
N ILE A 322 14.74 21.54 15.27
CA ILE A 322 15.83 22.52 15.11
C ILE A 322 15.30 23.96 15.20
N ILE A 323 14.14 24.22 14.57
CA ILE A 323 13.49 25.54 14.52
C ILE A 323 12.57 25.77 15.74
N TYR A 324 12.49 24.82 16.68
CA TYR A 324 11.63 24.88 17.88
C TYR A 324 10.14 25.04 17.60
N THR A 325 9.65 24.46 16.51
CA THR A 325 8.25 24.43 16.12
C THR A 325 7.61 23.06 16.33
N LYS A 326 6.29 23.04 16.53
CA LYS A 326 5.52 21.79 16.65
C LYS A 326 5.32 21.18 15.26
N ASN A 327 5.70 19.91 15.10
CA ASN A 327 5.42 19.16 13.88
C ASN A 327 3.92 18.81 13.80
N ASP A 328 3.25 19.22 12.72
CA ASP A 328 1.88 18.80 12.42
C ASP A 328 1.89 17.64 11.43
N ILE A 329 1.52 16.44 11.91
CA ILE A 329 1.63 15.18 11.15
C ILE A 329 0.84 15.25 9.83
N TYR A 330 -0.33 15.91 9.82
CA TYR A 330 -1.12 16.08 8.60
C TYR A 330 -0.37 16.90 7.56
N THR A 331 0.29 17.97 7.99
CA THR A 331 1.07 18.83 7.10
C THR A 331 2.31 18.10 6.58
N SER A 332 3.07 17.41 7.43
CA SER A 332 4.26 16.66 7.00
C SER A 332 3.92 15.50 6.07
N MET A 333 2.85 14.75 6.36
CA MET A 333 2.33 13.70 5.48
C MET A 333 1.88 14.26 4.13
N SER A 334 1.20 15.42 4.13
CA SER A 334 0.74 16.07 2.90
C SER A 334 1.91 16.56 2.05
N ILE A 335 2.91 17.23 2.64
CA ILE A 335 4.13 17.67 1.93
C ILE A 335 4.84 16.46 1.31
N SER A 336 5.00 15.39 2.08
CA SER A 336 5.61 14.14 1.64
C SER A 336 4.86 13.54 0.44
N LEU A 337 3.53 13.42 0.53
CA LEU A 337 2.73 12.86 -0.57
C LEU A 337 2.71 13.76 -1.80
N PHE A 338 2.66 15.08 -1.59
CA PHE A 338 2.71 16.08 -2.67
C PHE A 338 4.04 16.00 -3.42
N ALA A 339 5.18 15.92 -2.72
CA ALA A 339 6.49 15.77 -3.33
C ALA A 339 6.59 14.47 -4.17
N ILE A 340 6.07 13.36 -3.66
CA ILE A 340 6.08 12.07 -4.36
C ILE A 340 5.20 12.10 -5.62
N LEU A 341 3.98 12.63 -5.53
CA LEU A 341 3.05 12.66 -6.66
C LEU A 341 3.37 13.75 -7.69
N ILE A 342 4.05 14.83 -7.30
CA ILE A 342 4.67 15.77 -8.27
C ILE A 342 5.78 15.08 -9.04
N TYR A 343 6.62 14.31 -8.34
CA TYR A 343 7.66 13.54 -9.02
C TYR A 343 7.04 12.55 -10.01
N ASN A 344 6.03 11.78 -9.61
CA ASN A 344 5.31 10.88 -10.50
C ASN A 344 3.86 10.65 -10.05
N PRO A 345 2.82 11.14 -10.78
CA PRO A 345 1.43 10.97 -10.38
C PRO A 345 0.97 9.51 -10.42
N PHE A 346 1.56 8.66 -11.28
CA PHE A 346 1.22 7.24 -11.35
C PHE A 346 1.54 6.48 -10.06
N LEU A 347 2.40 7.01 -9.18
CA LEU A 347 2.69 6.40 -7.88
C LEU A 347 1.47 6.30 -6.94
N ILE A 348 0.36 6.98 -7.25
CA ILE A 348 -0.91 6.79 -6.53
C ILE A 348 -1.43 5.35 -6.64
N LEU A 349 -1.10 4.64 -7.72
CA LEU A 349 -1.47 3.24 -7.96
C LEU A 349 -0.55 2.26 -7.24
N ASN A 350 0.54 2.74 -6.61
CA ASN A 350 1.47 1.87 -5.91
C ASN A 350 0.86 1.41 -4.59
N SER A 351 0.64 0.09 -4.43
CA SER A 351 0.06 -0.50 -3.23
C SER A 351 0.87 -0.20 -1.96
N GLY A 352 2.21 -0.19 -2.03
CA GLY A 352 3.08 0.16 -0.90
C GLY A 352 2.93 1.63 -0.45
N LEU A 353 2.70 2.54 -1.38
CA LEU A 353 2.38 3.94 -1.09
C LEU A 353 1.01 4.04 -0.41
N GLN A 354 -0.03 3.43 -1.02
CA GLN A 354 -1.40 3.44 -0.50
C GLN A 354 -1.46 2.87 0.92
N LEU A 355 -0.94 1.66 1.13
CA LEU A 355 -1.00 0.95 2.40
C LEU A 355 -0.34 1.74 3.53
N SER A 356 0.81 2.39 3.28
CA SER A 356 1.46 3.10 4.39
C SER A 356 0.96 4.51 4.64
N TYR A 357 0.46 5.26 3.64
CA TYR A 357 -0.25 6.51 3.94
C TYR A 357 -1.60 6.24 4.61
N CYS A 358 -2.36 5.25 4.14
CA CYS A 358 -3.60 4.83 4.79
C CYS A 358 -3.36 4.24 6.18
N GLY A 359 -2.26 3.50 6.40
CA GLY A 359 -1.88 3.04 7.74
C GLY A 359 -1.64 4.20 8.72
N VAL A 360 -0.91 5.24 8.30
CA VAL A 360 -0.70 6.45 9.11
C VAL A 360 -2.02 7.18 9.37
N LEU A 361 -2.90 7.32 8.37
CA LEU A 361 -4.24 7.89 8.56
C LEU A 361 -5.09 7.06 9.53
N GLY A 362 -5.03 5.74 9.44
CA GLY A 362 -5.69 4.82 10.36
C GLY A 362 -5.27 5.08 11.80
N ILE A 363 -3.97 5.19 12.07
CA ILE A 363 -3.44 5.53 13.40
C ILE A 363 -3.97 6.90 13.86
N ILE A 364 -3.87 7.93 13.01
CA ILE A 364 -4.25 9.29 13.39
C ILE A 364 -5.76 9.42 13.68
N ILE A 365 -6.60 8.73 12.91
CA ILE A 365 -8.07 8.84 12.97
C ILE A 365 -8.65 7.90 14.04
N LEU A 366 -8.16 6.66 14.13
CA LEU A 366 -8.78 5.60 14.91
C LEU A 366 -8.14 5.37 16.27
N ASN A 367 -6.81 5.55 16.40
CA ASN A 367 -6.05 5.07 17.56
C ASN A 367 -6.60 5.62 18.88
N LYS A 368 -6.81 6.93 18.97
CA LYS A 368 -7.35 7.57 20.18
C LYS A 368 -8.67 6.96 20.64
N ASN A 369 -9.54 6.59 19.70
CA ASN A 369 -10.85 6.02 20.00
C ASN A 369 -10.73 4.57 20.43
N ILE A 370 -9.92 3.79 19.73
CA ILE A 370 -9.69 2.39 20.04
C ILE A 370 -8.98 2.24 21.40
N THR A 371 -7.97 3.07 21.70
CA THR A 371 -7.30 3.07 23.01
C THR A 371 -8.31 3.29 24.13
N LYS A 372 -9.18 4.29 24.01
CA LYS A 372 -10.23 4.55 25.01
C LYS A 372 -11.22 3.39 25.17
N ILE A 373 -11.56 2.71 24.08
CA ILE A 373 -12.43 1.53 24.13
C ILE A 373 -11.73 0.42 24.91
N LEU A 374 -10.46 0.13 24.60
CA LEU A 374 -9.66 -0.90 25.27
C LEU A 374 -9.35 -0.57 26.75
N GLU A 375 -9.16 0.70 27.09
CA GLU A 375 -9.02 1.18 28.46
C GLU A 375 -10.30 0.96 29.27
N ASN A 376 -11.47 1.16 28.65
CA ASN A 376 -12.77 0.97 29.28
C ASN A 376 -13.15 -0.51 29.50
N ILE A 377 -12.42 -1.45 28.89
CA ILE A 377 -12.51 -2.88 29.23
C ILE A 377 -11.87 -3.06 30.62
N LYS A 378 -12.66 -2.81 31.66
CA LYS A 378 -12.27 -3.03 33.06
C LYS A 378 -12.28 -4.52 33.36
N ILE A 379 -11.24 -4.99 34.05
CA ILE A 379 -11.24 -6.30 34.72
C ILE A 379 -12.35 -6.25 35.77
N LYS A 380 -13.52 -6.83 35.45
CA LYS A 380 -14.71 -6.79 36.32
C LYS A 380 -14.51 -7.53 37.64
N ASN A 381 -13.54 -8.45 37.68
CA ASN A 381 -13.38 -9.36 38.79
C ASN A 381 -12.58 -8.70 39.94
N LYS A 382 -13.26 -8.45 41.07
CA LYS A 382 -12.76 -7.67 42.22
C LYS A 382 -11.49 -8.28 42.82
N PHE A 383 -11.36 -9.60 42.77
CA PHE A 383 -10.20 -10.36 43.27
C PHE A 383 -8.90 -10.03 42.52
N TYR A 384 -8.95 -9.94 41.19
CA TYR A 384 -7.80 -9.61 40.36
C TYR A 384 -7.43 -8.12 40.41
N LYS A 385 -8.42 -7.23 40.66
CA LYS A 385 -8.21 -5.78 40.71
C LYS A 385 -7.25 -5.36 41.83
N TYR A 386 -7.25 -6.04 42.98
CA TYR A 386 -6.38 -5.72 44.13
C TYR A 386 -5.08 -6.53 44.16
N LYS A 387 -4.99 -7.64 43.40
CA LYS A 387 -3.81 -8.52 43.37
C LYS A 387 -2.83 -8.20 42.22
N ILE A 388 -3.28 -7.47 41.19
CA ILE A 388 -2.45 -7.02 40.07
C ILE A 388 -1.50 -5.94 40.57
N LYS A 389 -0.20 -6.28 40.68
CA LYS A 389 0.86 -5.32 40.98
C LYS A 389 0.87 -4.20 39.93
N PRO A 390 1.24 -2.95 40.30
CA PRO A 390 1.28 -1.80 39.39
C PRO A 390 2.17 -2.02 38.16
N GLN A 391 3.17 -2.91 38.25
CA GLN A 391 4.02 -3.31 37.12
C GLN A 391 3.23 -4.08 36.03
N ILE A 392 2.34 -4.99 36.43
CA ILE A 392 1.50 -5.77 35.51
C ILE A 392 0.45 -4.86 34.85
N GLN A 393 -0.06 -3.86 35.57
CA GLN A 393 -0.95 -2.87 34.96
C GLN A 393 -0.25 -2.07 33.85
N LYS A 394 1.01 -1.64 34.08
CA LYS A 394 1.80 -0.94 33.06
C LYS A 394 2.06 -1.80 31.82
N THR A 395 2.30 -3.10 31.98
CA THR A 395 2.48 -4.00 30.82
C THR A 395 1.18 -4.19 30.07
N LEU A 396 0.04 -4.36 30.77
CA LEU A 396 -1.28 -4.43 30.15
C LEU A 396 -1.63 -3.15 29.37
N ASP A 397 -1.30 -1.97 29.90
CA ASP A 397 -1.57 -0.72 29.21
C ASP A 397 -0.72 -0.58 27.93
N LYS A 398 0.55 -1.02 27.96
CA LYS A 398 1.39 -1.11 26.74
C LYS A 398 0.81 -2.10 25.71
N LEU A 399 0.32 -3.27 26.16
CA LEU A 399 -0.32 -4.25 25.27
C LEU A 399 -1.56 -3.65 24.61
N LYS A 400 -2.40 -2.94 25.37
CA LYS A 400 -3.57 -2.22 24.83
C LYS A 400 -3.18 -1.17 23.80
N GLU A 401 -2.08 -0.45 24.01
CA GLU A 401 -1.56 0.52 23.04
C GLU A 401 -1.13 -0.16 21.72
N ILE A 402 -0.35 -1.25 21.80
CA ILE A 402 0.10 -2.01 20.63
C ILE A 402 -1.09 -2.59 19.85
N MET A 403 -2.07 -3.17 20.56
CA MET A 403 -3.31 -3.66 19.96
C MET A 403 -4.11 -2.53 19.31
N SER A 404 -4.19 -1.37 19.96
CA SER A 404 -4.90 -0.20 19.45
C SER A 404 -4.31 0.30 18.14
N ILE A 405 -2.99 0.41 18.05
CA ILE A 405 -2.27 0.80 16.83
C ILE A 405 -2.52 -0.23 15.73
N SER A 406 -2.38 -1.53 16.04
CA SER A 406 -2.57 -2.61 15.09
C SER A 406 -3.99 -2.66 14.53
N LEU A 407 -5.01 -2.54 15.38
CA LEU A 407 -6.42 -2.45 14.98
C LEU A 407 -6.69 -1.21 14.13
N SER A 408 -6.12 -0.07 14.50
CA SER A 408 -6.29 1.18 13.77
C SER A 408 -5.75 1.08 12.35
N VAL A 409 -4.55 0.54 12.20
CA VAL A 409 -3.97 0.33 10.86
C VAL A 409 -4.82 -0.66 10.09
N GLN A 410 -5.07 -1.85 10.65
CA GLN A 410 -5.75 -2.94 9.96
C GLN A 410 -7.15 -2.55 9.49
N LEU A 411 -7.98 -1.94 10.35
CA LEU A 411 -9.34 -1.52 9.98
C LEU A 411 -9.31 -0.49 8.85
N PHE A 412 -8.36 0.44 8.86
CA PHE A 412 -8.34 1.49 7.85
C PHE A 412 -7.84 0.97 6.48
N ILE A 413 -6.87 0.04 6.47
CA ILE A 413 -6.29 -0.50 5.23
C ILE A 413 -7.01 -1.74 4.69
N LEU A 414 -7.92 -2.35 5.46
CA LEU A 414 -8.57 -3.62 5.12
C LEU A 414 -9.15 -3.66 3.69
N PRO A 415 -9.96 -2.66 3.25
CA PRO A 415 -10.48 -2.68 1.88
C PRO A 415 -9.38 -2.65 0.81
N ILE A 416 -8.29 -1.91 1.07
CA ILE A 416 -7.15 -1.76 0.15
C ILE A 416 -6.36 -3.07 0.06
N ILE A 417 -6.19 -3.78 1.19
CA ILE A 417 -5.54 -5.10 1.18
C ILE A 417 -6.40 -6.09 0.38
N ILE A 418 -7.71 -6.13 0.62
CA ILE A 418 -8.60 -7.07 -0.09
C ILE A 418 -8.62 -6.76 -1.59
N GLU A 419 -8.67 -5.49 -1.99
CA GLU A 419 -8.66 -5.10 -3.40
C GLU A 419 -7.36 -5.47 -4.13
N ASN A 420 -6.21 -5.37 -3.46
CA ASN A 420 -4.93 -5.66 -4.10
C ASN A 420 -4.48 -7.13 -3.96
N MET A 421 -4.94 -7.84 -2.93
CA MET A 421 -4.38 -9.13 -2.53
C MET A 421 -5.43 -10.22 -2.33
N ASN A 422 -6.74 -9.89 -2.37
CA ASN A 422 -7.88 -10.77 -2.12
C ASN A 422 -7.80 -11.59 -0.82
N THR A 423 -7.07 -11.09 0.18
CA THR A 423 -6.77 -11.85 1.41
C THR A 423 -6.98 -11.01 2.65
N PHE A 424 -7.46 -11.65 3.71
CA PHE A 424 -7.44 -11.13 5.07
C PHE A 424 -6.67 -12.09 5.98
N ASN A 425 -5.86 -11.52 6.85
CA ASN A 425 -4.98 -12.27 7.74
C ASN A 425 -5.44 -12.08 9.19
N PRO A 426 -6.18 -13.03 9.80
CA PRO A 426 -6.75 -12.87 11.14
C PRO A 426 -5.70 -12.73 12.25
N TYR A 427 -4.54 -13.37 12.08
CA TYR A 427 -3.46 -13.37 13.09
C TYR A 427 -2.61 -12.10 13.10
N PHE A 428 -3.03 -11.02 12.42
CA PHE A 428 -2.30 -9.74 12.39
C PHE A 428 -2.05 -9.16 13.79
N LEU A 429 -2.93 -9.42 14.78
CA LEU A 429 -2.73 -8.94 16.15
C LEU A 429 -1.58 -9.65 16.86
N ILE A 430 -1.52 -10.97 16.71
CA ILE A 430 -0.52 -11.81 17.38
C ILE A 430 0.85 -11.53 16.77
N SER A 431 0.94 -11.59 15.44
CA SER A 431 2.15 -11.28 14.69
C SER A 431 2.68 -9.88 15.03
N ASN A 432 1.86 -8.83 14.90
CA ASN A 432 2.29 -7.45 15.20
C ASN A 432 2.68 -7.24 16.67
N LEU A 433 2.09 -8.00 17.60
CA LEU A 433 2.49 -7.95 19.01
C LEU A 433 3.92 -8.44 19.20
N PHE A 434 4.25 -9.64 18.71
CA PHE A 434 5.63 -10.17 18.75
C PHE A 434 6.61 -9.22 18.06
N LEU A 435 6.20 -8.72 16.89
CA LEU A 435 6.99 -7.79 16.09
C LEU A 435 7.38 -6.51 16.84
N SER A 436 6.43 -5.92 17.55
CA SER A 436 6.64 -4.66 18.25
C SER A 436 7.69 -4.75 19.36
N ILE A 437 7.92 -5.95 19.88
CA ILE A 437 8.91 -6.23 20.94
C ILE A 437 10.30 -6.39 20.33
N PHE A 438 10.43 -7.17 19.26
CA PHE A 438 11.72 -7.60 18.73
C PHE A 438 12.30 -6.70 17.64
N VAL A 439 11.46 -6.05 16.84
CA VAL A 439 11.98 -5.35 15.64
C VAL A 439 12.77 -4.10 15.97
N ALA A 440 12.46 -3.37 17.05
CA ALA A 440 13.25 -2.19 17.42
C ALA A 440 14.70 -2.55 17.77
N PRO A 441 14.97 -3.50 18.69
CA PRO A 441 16.34 -3.99 18.92
C PRO A 441 17.03 -4.50 17.66
N ILE A 442 16.35 -5.33 16.86
CA ILE A 442 16.92 -5.96 15.66
C ILE A 442 17.34 -4.91 14.62
N VAL A 443 16.50 -3.90 14.37
CA VAL A 443 16.81 -2.87 13.38
C VAL A 443 17.93 -1.96 13.87
N ILE A 444 17.96 -1.62 15.16
CA ILE A 444 19.04 -0.78 15.74
C ILE A 444 20.38 -1.53 15.69
N SER A 445 20.42 -2.78 16.16
CA SER A 445 21.63 -3.61 16.08
C SER A 445 22.02 -3.89 14.63
N GLY A 446 21.05 -4.06 13.74
CA GLY A 446 21.27 -4.21 12.29
C GLY A 446 21.94 -3.01 11.66
N PHE A 447 21.56 -1.78 12.01
CA PHE A 447 22.24 -0.57 11.53
C PHE A 447 23.68 -0.49 12.06
N ILE A 448 23.92 -0.88 13.31
CA ILE A 448 25.27 -0.94 13.89
C ILE A 448 26.11 -2.00 13.15
N PHE A 449 25.54 -3.19 12.91
CA PHE A 449 26.16 -4.26 12.16
C PHE A 449 26.53 -3.82 10.74
N MET A 450 25.64 -3.13 10.01
CA MET A 450 25.93 -2.59 8.68
C MET A 450 27.08 -1.58 8.65
N ILE A 451 27.30 -0.83 9.73
CA ILE A 451 28.45 0.09 9.82
C ILE A 451 29.71 -0.72 10.09
N ILE A 452 29.68 -1.66 11.04
CA ILE A 452 30.85 -2.43 11.45
C ILE A 452 31.32 -3.39 10.37
N ILE A 453 30.39 -3.99 9.61
CA ILE A 453 30.72 -4.91 8.50
C ILE A 453 31.48 -4.22 7.36
N LEU A 454 31.35 -2.89 7.23
CA LEU A 454 32.12 -2.10 6.28
C LEU A 454 33.55 -1.80 6.77
N ILE A 455 33.74 -1.76 8.10
CA ILE A 455 35.00 -1.37 8.75
C ILE A 455 35.86 -2.60 9.07
N ASN A 456 35.29 -3.62 9.71
CA ASN A 456 36.00 -4.81 10.18
C ASN A 456 35.10 -6.06 10.20
N LEU A 457 35.41 -7.03 9.32
CA LEU A 457 34.67 -8.29 9.20
C LEU A 457 34.75 -9.17 10.46
N LYS A 458 35.89 -9.17 11.18
CA LYS A 458 36.05 -9.98 12.41
C LYS A 458 35.12 -9.50 13.52
N LEU A 459 35.03 -8.18 13.71
CA LEU A 459 34.12 -7.60 14.69
C LEU A 459 32.66 -7.79 14.28
N ALA A 460 32.36 -7.68 12.98
CA ALA A 460 31.03 -7.97 12.46
C ALA A 460 30.62 -9.43 12.74
N LYS A 461 31.54 -10.40 12.60
CA LYS A 461 31.29 -11.81 12.92
C LYS A 461 30.96 -12.04 14.41
N ILE A 462 31.47 -11.22 15.32
CA ILE A 462 31.06 -11.31 16.73
C ILE A 462 29.62 -10.79 16.90
N LEU A 463 29.31 -9.66 16.26
CA LEU A 463 27.97 -9.07 16.31
C LEU A 463 26.91 -9.87 15.56
N SER A 464 27.30 -10.70 14.59
CA SER A 464 26.36 -11.52 13.84
C SER A 464 25.60 -12.48 14.73
N PHE A 465 26.15 -12.91 15.87
CA PHE A 465 25.41 -13.73 16.83
C PHE A 465 24.08 -13.06 17.29
N ILE A 466 24.10 -11.76 17.57
CA ILE A 466 22.90 -11.00 17.95
C ILE A 466 21.95 -10.87 16.75
N ILE A 467 22.49 -10.71 15.54
CA ILE A 467 21.71 -10.61 14.31
C ILE A 467 21.03 -11.93 13.98
N ASN A 468 21.73 -13.07 14.10
CA ASN A 468 21.19 -14.41 13.86
C ASN A 468 20.00 -14.69 14.76
N ILE A 469 20.14 -14.47 16.08
CA ILE A 469 19.03 -14.62 17.03
C ILE A 469 17.84 -13.73 16.60
N GLY A 470 18.12 -12.49 16.18
CA GLY A 470 17.10 -11.59 15.68
C GLY A 470 16.38 -12.11 14.42
N MET A 471 17.13 -12.62 13.45
CA MET A 471 16.59 -13.15 12.19
C MET A 471 15.82 -14.45 12.44
N GLU A 472 16.34 -15.34 13.28
CA GLU A 472 15.67 -16.57 13.69
C GLU A 472 14.33 -16.28 14.37
N ILE A 473 14.29 -15.32 15.30
CA ILE A 473 13.02 -14.88 15.92
C ILE A 473 12.04 -14.38 14.84
N LEU A 474 12.50 -13.60 13.87
CA LEU A 474 11.62 -13.11 12.79
C LEU A 474 11.10 -14.24 11.90
N ILE A 475 11.95 -15.18 11.51
CA ILE A 475 11.57 -16.34 10.71
C ILE A 475 10.59 -17.22 11.49
N LEU A 476 10.86 -17.49 12.77
CA LEU A 476 9.96 -18.22 13.66
C LEU A 476 8.60 -17.52 13.80
N THR A 477 8.57 -16.20 13.96
CA THR A 477 7.29 -15.46 14.01
C THR A 477 6.55 -15.51 12.67
N SER A 478 7.26 -15.60 11.54
CA SER A 478 6.63 -15.73 10.22
C SER A 478 5.90 -17.07 10.05
N ASN A 479 6.26 -18.11 10.80
CA ASN A 479 5.55 -19.39 10.80
C ASN A 479 4.10 -19.29 11.30
N ILE A 480 3.69 -18.17 11.94
CA ILE A 480 2.27 -17.85 12.18
C ILE A 480 1.49 -17.87 10.85
N GLY A 481 2.15 -17.52 9.74
CA GLY A 481 1.59 -17.58 8.39
C GLY A 481 1.26 -18.99 7.88
N LYS A 482 1.78 -20.04 8.54
CA LYS A 482 1.49 -21.46 8.25
C LYS A 482 0.32 -22.01 9.05
N LEU A 483 -0.19 -21.27 10.04
CA LEU A 483 -1.33 -21.70 10.84
C LEU A 483 -2.60 -21.80 9.97
N LYS A 484 -3.50 -22.72 10.34
CA LYS A 484 -4.83 -22.82 9.72
C LYS A 484 -5.56 -21.47 9.85
N PHE A 485 -6.26 -21.05 8.80
CA PHE A 485 -6.89 -19.72 8.72
C PHE A 485 -5.95 -18.50 8.82
N ALA A 486 -4.63 -18.67 8.69
CA ALA A 486 -3.73 -17.51 8.66
C ALA A 486 -3.97 -16.60 7.46
N LYS A 487 -4.52 -17.17 6.39
CA LYS A 487 -4.91 -16.48 5.17
C LYS A 487 -6.35 -16.88 4.82
N ILE A 488 -7.25 -15.90 4.80
CA ILE A 488 -8.64 -16.08 4.35
C ILE A 488 -8.80 -15.36 3.02
N TYR A 489 -9.24 -16.07 1.99
CA TYR A 489 -9.56 -15.45 0.71
C TYR A 489 -10.91 -14.72 0.78
N ILE A 490 -10.92 -13.47 0.33
CA ILE A 490 -12.12 -12.63 0.29
C ILE A 490 -12.31 -12.12 -1.14
N PRO A 491 -13.49 -12.34 -1.74
CA PRO A 491 -13.81 -11.76 -3.04
C PRO A 491 -13.70 -10.24 -3.03
N THR A 492 -13.29 -9.66 -4.15
CA THR A 492 -13.01 -8.23 -4.21
C THR A 492 -14.29 -7.42 -3.99
N PRO A 493 -14.33 -6.52 -2.98
CA PRO A 493 -15.49 -5.70 -2.75
C PRO A 493 -15.71 -4.77 -3.93
N SER A 494 -16.97 -4.57 -4.31
CA SER A 494 -17.30 -3.51 -5.26
C SER A 494 -17.01 -2.13 -4.64
N VAL A 495 -16.82 -1.11 -5.48
CA VAL A 495 -16.58 0.28 -5.03
C VAL A 495 -17.66 0.75 -4.06
N PHE A 496 -18.91 0.33 -4.27
CA PHE A 496 -20.02 0.62 -3.35
C PHE A 496 -19.80 0.04 -1.95
N HIS A 497 -19.35 -1.23 -1.85
CA HIS A 497 -19.05 -1.86 -0.56
C HIS A 497 -17.89 -1.15 0.16
N VAL A 498 -16.87 -0.71 -0.58
CA VAL A 498 -15.75 0.06 -0.02
C VAL A 498 -16.23 1.40 0.54
N ILE A 499 -17.06 2.13 -0.22
CA ILE A 499 -17.65 3.40 0.24
C ILE A 499 -18.53 3.16 1.48
N LEU A 500 -19.39 2.14 1.45
CA LEU A 500 -20.25 1.77 2.56
C LEU A 500 -19.42 1.41 3.80
N TYR A 501 -18.33 0.66 3.64
CA TYR A 501 -17.41 0.31 4.72
C TYR A 501 -16.83 1.55 5.41
N TYR A 502 -16.28 2.51 4.65
CA TYR A 502 -15.72 3.72 5.23
C TYR A 502 -16.80 4.63 5.85
N LEU A 503 -18.02 4.67 5.29
CA LEU A 503 -19.16 5.37 5.89
C LEU A 503 -19.58 4.73 7.22
N LEU A 504 -19.65 3.39 7.28
CA LEU A 504 -19.94 2.66 8.51
C LEU A 504 -18.85 2.85 9.56
N LEU A 505 -17.58 2.79 9.17
CA LEU A 505 -16.46 3.04 10.06
C LEU A 505 -16.51 4.49 10.61
N GLY A 506 -16.73 5.47 9.74
CA GLY A 506 -16.85 6.89 10.11
C GLY A 506 -18.05 7.17 11.03
N THR A 507 -19.20 6.56 10.76
CA THR A 507 -20.39 6.70 11.62
C THR A 507 -20.19 6.03 12.98
N LEU A 508 -19.59 4.84 13.02
CA LEU A 508 -19.24 4.13 14.25
C LEU A 508 -18.28 4.96 15.11
N LEU A 509 -17.23 5.52 14.51
CA LEU A 509 -16.31 6.42 15.22
C LEU A 509 -17.00 7.65 15.78
N TYR A 510 -17.89 8.27 15.01
CA TYR A 510 -18.64 9.43 15.46
C TYR A 510 -19.54 9.07 16.66
N ILE A 511 -20.23 7.93 16.59
CA ILE A 511 -21.04 7.40 17.70
C ILE A 511 -20.15 7.13 18.93
N CYS A 512 -19.01 6.46 18.76
CA CYS A 512 -18.05 6.24 19.85
C CYS A 512 -17.59 7.56 20.48
N ASN A 513 -17.26 8.57 19.68
CA ASN A 513 -16.90 9.90 20.16
C ASN A 513 -18.02 10.57 20.95
N VAL A 514 -19.27 10.42 20.47
CA VAL A 514 -20.46 10.94 21.15
C VAL A 514 -20.62 10.28 22.52
N TYR A 515 -20.43 8.97 22.67
CA TYR A 515 -20.58 8.28 23.96
C TYR A 515 -19.37 8.44 24.89
N LEU A 516 -18.16 8.56 24.35
CA LEU A 516 -16.93 8.76 25.14
C LEU A 516 -16.71 10.22 25.58
N ALA A 517 -17.51 11.17 25.08
CA ALA A 517 -17.42 12.57 25.48
C ALA A 517 -17.89 12.78 26.94
N LYS A 518 -16.98 13.26 27.80
CA LYS A 518 -17.28 13.63 29.20
C LYS A 518 -18.22 14.84 29.29
N LYS A 519 -18.02 15.86 28.45
CA LYS A 519 -18.88 17.04 28.32
C LYS A 519 -19.39 17.13 26.87
N PRO A 520 -20.56 16.57 26.53
CA PRO A 520 -21.03 16.51 25.16
C PRO A 520 -21.56 17.86 24.67
N ASN A 521 -21.22 18.24 23.43
CA ASN A 521 -21.79 19.43 22.79
C ASN A 521 -23.29 19.23 22.47
N THR A 522 -24.03 20.30 22.21
CA THR A 522 -25.48 20.25 21.87
C THR A 522 -25.80 19.29 20.73
N THR A 523 -24.94 19.20 19.71
CA THR A 523 -25.05 18.23 18.61
C THR A 523 -24.89 16.79 19.08
N GLN A 524 -23.93 16.51 19.97
CA GLN A 524 -23.69 15.18 20.53
C GLN A 524 -24.85 14.74 21.42
N ILE A 525 -25.42 15.65 22.23
CA ILE A 525 -26.62 15.38 23.04
C ILE A 525 -27.81 15.02 22.14
N ARG A 526 -28.03 15.78 21.06
CA ARG A 526 -29.09 15.46 20.08
C ARG A 526 -28.93 14.09 19.45
N VAL A 527 -27.69 13.70 19.12
CA VAL A 527 -27.40 12.37 18.58
C VAL A 527 -27.66 11.29 19.63
N ARG A 528 -27.26 11.49 20.90
CA ARG A 528 -27.59 10.56 22.00
C ARG A 528 -29.10 10.39 22.15
N ASN A 529 -29.86 11.48 22.14
CA ASN A 529 -31.32 11.46 22.25
C ASN A 529 -31.98 10.77 21.05
N LEU A 530 -31.47 11.00 19.84
CA LEU A 530 -31.93 10.31 18.64
C LEU A 530 -31.68 8.80 18.73
N ILE A 531 -30.47 8.39 19.17
CA ILE A 531 -30.14 6.98 19.36
C ILE A 531 -31.02 6.35 20.45
N ALA A 532 -31.25 7.05 21.57
CA ALA A 532 -32.12 6.59 22.65
C ALA A 532 -33.58 6.45 22.17
N PHE A 533 -34.07 7.42 21.40
CA PHE A 533 -35.40 7.39 20.81
C PHE A 533 -35.56 6.24 19.80
N ILE A 534 -34.56 6.02 18.94
CA ILE A 534 -34.52 4.86 18.04
C ILE A 534 -34.53 3.57 18.85
N LYS A 535 -33.69 3.44 19.88
CA LYS A 535 -33.66 2.27 20.77
C LYS A 535 -35.02 2.03 21.44
N MET A 536 -35.69 3.08 21.89
CA MET A 536 -37.02 3.00 22.52
C MET A 536 -38.09 2.54 21.52
N LYS A 537 -38.14 3.14 20.32
CA LYS A 537 -39.06 2.71 19.25
C LYS A 537 -38.80 1.28 18.79
N VAL A 538 -37.52 0.91 18.64
CA VAL A 538 -37.09 -0.44 18.27
C VAL A 538 -37.47 -1.45 19.36
N ARG A 539 -37.33 -1.10 20.65
CA ARG A 539 -37.72 -1.95 21.78
C ARG A 539 -39.21 -2.29 21.74
N ASN A 540 -40.06 -1.29 21.45
CA ASN A 540 -41.51 -1.49 21.36
C ASN A 540 -41.95 -2.23 20.10
N LYS A 541 -41.14 -2.20 19.03
CA LYS A 541 -41.42 -2.88 17.74
C LYS A 541 -40.53 -4.11 17.49
N LYS A 542 -39.92 -4.71 18.51
CA LYS A 542 -38.99 -5.84 18.33
C LYS A 542 -39.61 -7.00 17.53
N ARG A 543 -40.89 -7.30 17.76
CA ARG A 543 -41.61 -8.37 17.04
C ARG A 543 -41.77 -8.05 15.55
N ASP A 544 -42.19 -6.83 15.21
CA ASP A 544 -42.35 -6.40 13.82
C ASP A 544 -41.00 -6.27 13.11
N ILE A 545 -39.96 -5.79 13.80
CA ILE A 545 -38.61 -5.72 13.26
C ILE A 545 -38.08 -7.12 12.97
N ARG A 546 -38.29 -8.09 13.87
CA ARG A 546 -37.93 -9.49 13.59
C ARG A 546 -38.68 -10.03 12.37
N ARG A 547 -39.98 -9.75 12.24
CA ARG A 547 -40.79 -10.14 11.08
C ARG A 547 -40.30 -9.51 9.78
N ILE A 548 -39.98 -8.21 9.79
CA ILE A 548 -39.41 -7.52 8.63
C ILE A 548 -38.04 -8.10 8.31
N LEU A 549 -37.18 -8.30 9.32
CA LEU A 549 -35.84 -8.86 9.11
C LEU A 549 -35.93 -10.27 8.51
N SER A 550 -36.79 -11.13 9.05
CA SER A 550 -37.03 -12.47 8.52
C SER A 550 -37.63 -12.42 7.11
N ALA A 551 -38.56 -11.50 6.85
CA ALA A 551 -39.11 -11.31 5.50
C ALA A 551 -38.05 -10.80 4.51
N THR A 552 -37.18 -9.87 4.90
CA THR A 552 -36.04 -9.45 4.05
C THR A 552 -35.03 -10.55 3.83
N ILE A 553 -34.73 -11.37 4.86
CA ILE A 553 -33.86 -12.54 4.72
C ILE A 553 -34.51 -13.53 3.76
N LEU A 554 -35.81 -13.81 3.91
CA LEU A 554 -36.56 -14.69 3.02
C LEU A 554 -36.58 -14.16 1.58
N ILE A 555 -36.87 -12.87 1.37
CA ILE A 555 -36.83 -12.22 0.06
C ILE A 555 -35.43 -12.31 -0.53
N PHE A 556 -34.38 -12.08 0.26
CA PHE A 556 -33.00 -12.21 -0.21
C PHE A 556 -32.66 -13.65 -0.60
N LEU A 557 -33.11 -14.64 0.18
CA LEU A 557 -32.98 -16.06 -0.16
C LEU A 557 -33.72 -16.37 -1.47
N VAL A 558 -34.96 -15.89 -1.63
CA VAL A 558 -35.76 -16.08 -2.85
C VAL A 558 -35.13 -15.39 -4.07
N ILE A 559 -34.61 -14.17 -3.93
CA ILE A 559 -33.90 -13.47 -5.02
C ILE A 559 -32.65 -14.26 -5.45
N ASN A 560 -31.97 -14.94 -4.53
CA ASN A 560 -30.82 -15.79 -4.87
C ASN A 560 -31.22 -17.09 -5.59
N LEU A 561 -32.49 -17.49 -5.54
CA LEU A 561 -33.04 -18.62 -6.29
C LEU A 561 -33.48 -18.24 -7.71
N ILE A 562 -33.66 -16.94 -8.00
CA ILE A 562 -34.01 -16.48 -9.35
C ILE A 562 -32.86 -16.82 -10.31
N PRO A 563 -33.11 -17.58 -11.39
CA PRO A 563 -32.09 -17.93 -12.35
C PRO A 563 -31.46 -16.66 -12.94
N LYS A 564 -30.14 -16.60 -12.92
CA LYS A 564 -29.38 -15.51 -13.57
C LYS A 564 -29.07 -15.89 -15.01
N ASN A 565 -28.53 -14.94 -15.77
CA ASN A 565 -28.01 -15.27 -17.10
C ASN A 565 -26.80 -16.21 -16.98
N LEU A 566 -26.69 -17.16 -17.92
CA LEU A 566 -25.46 -17.92 -18.13
C LEU A 566 -24.32 -16.93 -18.42
N LYS A 567 -23.19 -17.09 -17.72
CA LYS A 567 -21.98 -16.29 -17.98
C LYS A 567 -20.85 -17.22 -18.36
N ILE A 568 -20.19 -16.92 -19.47
CA ILE A 568 -19.01 -17.64 -19.94
C ILE A 568 -17.87 -16.63 -19.99
N TYR A 569 -16.76 -16.95 -19.34
CA TYR A 569 -15.58 -16.11 -19.24
C TYR A 569 -14.37 -16.86 -19.81
N PHE A 570 -13.82 -16.35 -20.90
CA PHE A 570 -12.53 -16.80 -21.40
C PHE A 570 -11.43 -16.04 -20.67
N ILE A 571 -10.55 -16.76 -19.98
CA ILE A 571 -9.51 -16.18 -19.13
C ILE A 571 -8.18 -16.25 -19.86
N ASP A 572 -7.48 -15.12 -19.94
CA ASP A 572 -6.14 -15.09 -20.52
C ASP A 572 -5.11 -15.61 -19.51
N VAL A 573 -4.72 -16.87 -19.67
CA VAL A 573 -3.74 -17.57 -18.80
C VAL A 573 -2.32 -17.53 -19.36
N GLY A 574 -2.10 -16.79 -20.45
CA GLY A 574 -0.83 -16.74 -21.16
C GLY A 574 -0.67 -17.91 -22.14
N GLN A 575 -0.36 -19.10 -21.63
CA GLN A 575 -0.23 -20.34 -22.41
C GLN A 575 -1.30 -21.36 -21.99
N GLY A 576 -1.93 -21.99 -22.98
CA GLY A 576 -3.06 -22.91 -22.80
C GLY A 576 -4.40 -22.19 -22.73
N ASP A 577 -5.45 -22.95 -22.41
CA ASP A 577 -6.83 -22.47 -22.35
C ASP A 577 -7.34 -22.40 -20.90
N SER A 578 -8.28 -21.47 -20.66
CA SER A 578 -9.07 -21.49 -19.43
C SER A 578 -10.41 -20.79 -19.63
N THR A 579 -11.49 -21.53 -19.35
CA THR A 579 -12.87 -21.06 -19.49
C THR A 579 -13.62 -21.24 -18.19
N PHE A 580 -14.11 -20.14 -17.62
CA PHE A 580 -14.93 -20.15 -16.42
C PHE A 580 -16.39 -19.90 -16.76
N ILE A 581 -17.26 -20.84 -16.42
CA ILE A 581 -18.70 -20.82 -16.68
C ILE A 581 -19.46 -20.68 -15.37
N VAL A 582 -20.46 -19.79 -15.36
CA VAL A 582 -21.39 -19.62 -14.25
C VAL A 582 -22.79 -19.86 -14.78
N THR A 583 -23.41 -20.96 -14.36
CA THR A 583 -24.76 -21.34 -14.79
C THR A 583 -25.83 -20.39 -14.24
N PRO A 584 -27.04 -20.39 -14.82
CA PRO A 584 -28.18 -19.67 -14.25
C PRO A 584 -28.46 -19.96 -12.77
N GLN A 585 -28.14 -21.17 -12.30
CA GLN A 585 -28.29 -21.59 -10.90
C GLN A 585 -27.07 -21.23 -10.02
N ASN A 586 -26.19 -20.33 -10.47
CA ASN A 586 -24.91 -19.96 -9.82
C ASN A 586 -23.93 -21.13 -9.62
N LYS A 587 -24.02 -22.21 -10.40
CA LYS A 587 -22.98 -23.25 -10.39
C LYS A 587 -21.76 -22.79 -11.17
N THR A 588 -20.59 -23.00 -10.62
CA THR A 588 -19.31 -22.55 -11.18
C THR A 588 -18.53 -23.73 -11.76
N ILE A 589 -18.23 -23.66 -13.05
CA ILE A 589 -17.50 -24.69 -13.80
C ILE A 589 -16.22 -24.05 -14.34
N LEU A 590 -15.07 -24.65 -14.10
CA LEU A 590 -13.80 -24.24 -14.70
C LEU A 590 -13.35 -25.34 -15.68
N ILE A 591 -13.26 -25.00 -16.96
CA ILE A 591 -12.72 -25.85 -18.00
C ILE A 591 -11.31 -25.38 -18.29
N ASP A 592 -10.31 -26.21 -17.99
CA ASP A 592 -8.88 -25.89 -18.04
C ASP A 592 -8.45 -24.64 -17.25
N GLY A 593 -7.15 -24.51 -17.02
CA GLY A 593 -6.58 -23.49 -16.15
C GLY A 593 -5.28 -22.89 -16.66
N GLY A 594 -4.90 -23.23 -17.90
CA GLY A 594 -3.58 -22.94 -18.40
C GLY A 594 -2.48 -23.67 -17.63
N GLY A 595 -1.25 -23.28 -17.91
CA GLY A 595 -0.11 -23.73 -17.12
C GLY A 595 1.22 -23.22 -17.64
N SER A 596 2.19 -23.13 -16.74
CA SER A 596 3.56 -22.73 -17.05
C SER A 596 4.53 -23.38 -16.08
N ARG A 597 5.72 -23.74 -16.56
CA ARG A 597 6.78 -24.35 -15.71
C ARG A 597 7.34 -23.36 -14.69
N ASP A 598 7.47 -22.09 -15.09
CA ASP A 598 8.17 -21.05 -14.34
C ASP A 598 7.21 -20.08 -13.62
N PHE A 599 5.90 -20.22 -13.82
CA PHE A 599 4.90 -19.31 -13.29
C PHE A 599 3.65 -20.06 -12.82
N ASP A 600 3.28 -19.86 -11.56
CA ASP A 600 2.06 -20.43 -10.99
C ASP A 600 0.83 -19.66 -11.48
N VAL A 601 0.26 -20.12 -12.59
CA VAL A 601 -0.93 -19.54 -13.23
C VAL A 601 -2.14 -19.60 -12.29
N GLY A 602 -2.29 -20.71 -11.55
CA GLY A 602 -3.37 -20.90 -10.58
C GLY A 602 -3.37 -19.83 -9.50
N LYS A 603 -2.25 -19.68 -8.78
CA LYS A 603 -2.09 -18.72 -7.69
C LYS A 603 -2.08 -17.26 -8.16
N ASN A 604 -1.46 -16.96 -9.30
CA ASN A 604 -1.17 -15.58 -9.69
C ASN A 604 -2.14 -15.00 -10.74
N THR A 605 -2.91 -15.85 -11.44
CA THR A 605 -3.86 -15.40 -12.49
C THR A 605 -5.27 -15.85 -12.21
N LEU A 606 -5.51 -17.17 -12.10
CA LEU A 606 -6.87 -17.71 -11.96
C LEU A 606 -7.52 -17.32 -10.64
N LEU A 607 -6.85 -17.58 -9.51
CA LEU A 607 -7.40 -17.32 -8.19
C LEU A 607 -7.76 -15.83 -7.99
N PRO A 608 -6.88 -14.85 -8.29
CA PRO A 608 -7.24 -13.44 -8.25
C PRO A 608 -8.41 -13.11 -9.17
N TYR A 609 -8.42 -13.64 -10.42
CA TYR A 609 -9.48 -13.38 -11.38
C TYR A 609 -10.86 -13.82 -10.87
N LEU A 610 -10.96 -15.03 -10.31
CA LEU A 610 -12.20 -15.57 -9.76
C LEU A 610 -12.69 -14.74 -8.57
N LEU A 611 -11.79 -14.38 -7.65
CA LEU A 611 -12.09 -13.54 -6.49
C LEU A 611 -12.51 -12.12 -6.92
N ASP A 612 -11.89 -11.56 -7.95
CA ASP A 612 -12.25 -10.26 -8.54
C ASP A 612 -13.63 -10.26 -9.19
N ARG A 613 -14.03 -11.41 -9.73
CA ARG A 613 -15.38 -11.65 -10.27
C ARG A 613 -16.42 -11.92 -9.19
N GLY A 614 -16.01 -12.10 -7.93
CA GLY A 614 -16.92 -12.31 -6.80
C GLY A 614 -17.10 -13.78 -6.41
N TYR A 615 -16.34 -14.71 -6.98
CA TYR A 615 -16.48 -16.15 -6.77
C TYR A 615 -15.35 -16.69 -5.90
N ASN A 616 -15.69 -17.44 -4.85
CA ASN A 616 -14.75 -18.07 -3.93
C ASN A 616 -14.81 -19.60 -3.97
N THR A 617 -15.69 -20.18 -4.79
CA THR A 617 -15.86 -21.63 -4.95
C THR A 617 -15.97 -22.01 -6.41
N ILE A 618 -15.38 -23.15 -6.76
CA ILE A 618 -15.56 -23.83 -8.04
C ILE A 618 -16.31 -25.13 -7.75
N ASP A 619 -17.50 -25.33 -8.32
CA ASP A 619 -18.28 -26.56 -8.14
C ASP A 619 -17.71 -27.71 -8.99
N TYR A 620 -17.27 -27.42 -10.22
CA TYR A 620 -16.76 -28.42 -11.16
C TYR A 620 -15.48 -27.95 -11.84
N ILE A 621 -14.52 -28.87 -12.00
CA ILE A 621 -13.30 -28.66 -12.78
C ILE A 621 -13.29 -29.74 -13.86
N ILE A 622 -13.14 -29.32 -15.12
CA ILE A 622 -13.12 -30.21 -16.28
C ILE A 622 -11.80 -29.99 -17.02
N PRO A 623 -10.80 -30.86 -16.85
CA PRO A 623 -9.61 -30.83 -17.68
C PRO A 623 -9.94 -31.38 -19.07
N SER A 624 -9.50 -30.72 -20.13
CA SER A 624 -9.58 -31.23 -21.49
C SER A 624 -8.61 -32.39 -21.72
N HIS A 625 -7.39 -32.28 -21.16
CA HIS A 625 -6.36 -33.31 -21.15
C HIS A 625 -5.33 -33.04 -20.04
N PHE A 626 -4.36 -33.94 -19.86
CA PHE A 626 -3.40 -33.92 -18.75
C PHE A 626 -2.09 -33.20 -19.04
N ASP A 627 -2.02 -32.41 -20.12
CA ASP A 627 -0.81 -31.64 -20.40
C ASP A 627 -0.63 -30.52 -19.38
N ASN A 628 0.63 -30.24 -19.06
CA ASN A 628 0.99 -29.31 -18.00
C ASN A 628 0.61 -27.86 -18.30
N ASP A 629 0.23 -27.52 -19.53
CA ASP A 629 -0.34 -26.23 -19.92
C ASP A 629 -1.88 -26.18 -19.88
N HIS A 630 -2.55 -27.26 -19.45
CA HIS A 630 -3.99 -27.29 -19.17
C HIS A 630 -4.30 -27.55 -17.69
N ILE A 631 -3.49 -28.39 -17.04
CA ILE A 631 -3.60 -28.75 -15.61
C ILE A 631 -2.40 -28.29 -14.76
N GLY A 632 -1.60 -27.36 -15.27
CA GLY A 632 -0.34 -26.97 -14.66
C GLY A 632 -0.50 -26.31 -13.29
N ARG A 633 0.11 -26.91 -12.26
CA ARG A 633 0.02 -26.47 -10.85
C ARG A 633 -1.41 -26.03 -10.48
N PHE A 634 -2.40 -26.81 -10.94
CA PHE A 634 -3.83 -26.65 -10.68
C PHE A 634 -4.22 -26.88 -9.21
N VAL A 635 -3.29 -26.65 -8.28
CA VAL A 635 -3.57 -26.69 -6.85
C VAL A 635 -4.35 -25.41 -6.56
N ILE A 636 -5.65 -25.45 -6.83
CA ILE A 636 -6.63 -24.71 -6.05
C ILE A 636 -6.41 -25.22 -4.62
N TYR A 637 -5.47 -24.58 -3.94
CA TYR A 637 -5.34 -24.64 -2.50
C TYR A 637 -6.75 -24.42 -2.00
N ASN A 638 -7.33 -25.48 -1.41
CA ASN A 638 -8.67 -25.50 -0.84
C ASN A 638 -9.07 -24.09 -0.43
N ALA A 639 -10.01 -23.47 -1.16
CA ALA A 639 -10.60 -22.20 -0.77
C ALA A 639 -11.37 -22.30 0.58
N ARG A 640 -11.24 -23.44 1.27
CA ARG A 640 -11.84 -23.85 2.54
C ARG A 640 -10.85 -24.04 3.71
N ASN A 641 -9.53 -23.87 3.54
CA ASN A 641 -8.57 -24.03 4.66
C ASN A 641 -8.14 -22.71 5.31
#